data_AF-A0AAD9D6V4-F1
#
_entry.id   AF-A0AAD9D6V4-F1
#
_cell.length_a   1.000
_cell.length_b   1.000
_cell.length_c   1.000
_cell.angle_alpha   90.00
_cell.angle_beta   90.00
_cell.angle_gamma   90.00
#
_symmetry.space_group_name_H-M   'P 1'
#
loop_
_entity.id
_entity.type
_entity.pdbx_description
1 polymer ?
#
loop_
_entity_poly.entity_id
_entity_poly.type
_entity_poly.pdbx_seq_one_letter_code
_entity_poly.pdbx_strand_id
1 'polypeptide(L)'
;MDLSSSSVNLGLCRVVKVWSVRLTRRMDRLNEEMLVFNNHGQTNNNEHRFGAWEDDGPLNTIYKKVFSIEVVQLDNGTEENNNPSSSTSLSIPGFCNPMMTDQSSAAAARRRRRHAVRRVRIFFYNRYAAVMDALFDQLSDDFCKKRKSPVLLSLVNVPPECIIPASVSMSAPATTCITTNPQLQQYVNNPFGDDKLGVSSPYCICIGDKSSMKLGDDGKKIRFDGEGRGTATEIRLVEAPVGWNMDNLPSDDVADGITMNDKIVSATSIRGGEAYFLESESRLLRRYLHMLKRQKEEGEIEFQHSVFNAEEYEMAAASGLRNDVQNVGIAGLRGTVGAARQSGNGSNTAATSEEANAENTDPNANSASNSGVIIRPRSVASLGSLSAMLIQGRRDAITVYGVVLGFSPPRITRMNTYMVSIVLIDETIPTSREVGTETEKELHVPSITLNLFVKQKSELPPVRSAGDVICCQKVLLQEYNNEPQLRAKKNSNIIVVRPREARSPEETLHNSTSPEDWSVSDGGHTVDLELTNALWRWGQRRLSTHPTMSPNCYIAISQVSDHVDNFEVSVSGDVTAVVTSILPTPEHLRRSDTPRGFLRLWDGTGPSRSDPMPNNVVNVNAADQSIADPPEQALIRIEKILNAISSAEHPDTTCVGVNAPLALCGRVINAIIWEEDLWNLIQRVGIINIGSFIRLRNINNAMLPSGSRVNCLSVHAKSSLTPLPHDAYEVKMLLKGHDTRLKRGVPTNPTSAILPGKSAPRPQFTTREAAISGFSMLDECLRKPAPATFTVQCEVSHTLPASDLNSIDTLKAFCVKQKDGSAVFRFALHIKDTSAEVDVICHGKVAEGLLGMSAQEVSTSVAKCTQALDTLKVYSSSGSVCEGKIRSVMGKDKRLIFFDDKT
;
A
#
# COMPACT_ATOMS: atom_id res chain seq x y z
N MET A 1 -36.40 -1.85 9.41
CA MET A 1 -37.00 -2.78 10.39
C MET A 1 -37.91 -1.95 11.26
N ASP A 2 -39.18 -2.34 11.34
CA ASP A 2 -40.13 -1.75 12.28
C ASP A 2 -40.03 -2.51 13.61
N LEU A 3 -39.40 -1.88 14.60
CA LEU A 3 -39.21 -2.45 15.93
C LEU A 3 -40.48 -2.38 16.79
N SER A 4 -41.56 -1.74 16.31
CA SER A 4 -42.86 -1.70 17.00
C SER A 4 -43.69 -2.97 16.77
N SER A 5 -43.33 -3.79 15.79
CA SER A 5 -43.96 -5.08 15.53
C SER A 5 -43.58 -6.12 16.60
N SER A 6 -44.53 -6.98 16.98
CA SER A 6 -44.30 -8.07 17.94
C SER A 6 -43.35 -9.16 17.44
N SER A 7 -42.98 -9.11 16.15
CA SER A 7 -42.01 -10.00 15.54
C SER A 7 -41.50 -9.41 14.22
N VAL A 8 -40.22 -9.62 13.91
CA VAL A 8 -39.59 -9.19 12.66
C VAL A 8 -39.52 -10.34 11.67
N ASN A 9 -39.93 -10.07 10.44
CA ASN A 9 -39.78 -11.00 9.33
C ASN A 9 -38.64 -10.51 8.43
N LEU A 10 -37.61 -11.34 8.26
CA LEU A 10 -36.68 -11.22 7.15
C LEU A 10 -37.19 -12.08 6.01
N GLY A 11 -37.50 -11.40 4.90
CA GLY A 11 -37.92 -12.04 3.65
C GLY A 11 -36.85 -12.95 3.06
N LEU A 12 -36.90 -13.18 1.76
CA LEU A 12 -35.87 -13.99 1.12
C LEU A 12 -34.54 -13.22 1.14
N CYS A 13 -33.55 -13.75 1.82
CA CYS A 13 -32.22 -13.19 1.93
C CYS A 13 -31.21 -14.10 1.24
N ARG A 14 -30.21 -13.53 0.59
CA ARG A 14 -29.04 -14.26 0.08
C ARG A 14 -27.99 -14.34 1.18
N VAL A 15 -27.48 -15.54 1.46
CA VAL A 15 -26.33 -15.71 2.34
C VAL A 15 -25.07 -15.29 1.58
N VAL A 16 -24.37 -14.27 2.07
CA VAL A 16 -23.16 -13.72 1.42
C VAL A 16 -21.87 -14.17 2.08
N LYS A 17 -21.92 -14.49 3.38
CA LYS A 17 -20.77 -14.96 4.13
C LYS A 17 -21.18 -15.90 5.26
N VAL A 18 -20.37 -16.93 5.46
CA VAL A 18 -20.53 -17.94 6.50
C VAL A 18 -19.22 -18.01 7.29
N TRP A 19 -19.33 -18.07 8.61
CA TRP A 19 -18.22 -18.35 9.51
C TRP A 19 -18.57 -19.62 10.29
N SER A 20 -17.66 -20.60 10.26
CA SER A 20 -17.81 -21.90 10.92
C SER A 20 -18.00 -21.77 12.43
N VAL A 21 -18.48 -22.84 13.07
CA VAL A 21 -18.56 -22.90 14.53
C VAL A 21 -17.20 -22.69 15.16
N ARG A 22 -17.17 -21.79 16.14
CA ARG A 22 -15.98 -21.51 16.97
C ARG A 22 -16.37 -21.29 18.42
N LEU A 23 -15.37 -21.37 19.30
CA LEU A 23 -15.51 -20.95 20.68
C LEU A 23 -15.62 -19.43 20.76
N THR A 24 -16.40 -18.92 21.72
CA THR A 24 -16.45 -17.48 21.99
C THR A 24 -15.22 -17.05 22.78
N ARG A 25 -14.79 -15.79 22.63
CA ARG A 25 -13.68 -15.21 23.40
C ARG A 25 -13.75 -15.41 24.92
N ARG A 26 -14.95 -15.57 25.48
CA ARG A 26 -15.12 -15.92 26.89
C ARG A 26 -14.49 -17.26 27.24
N MET A 27 -14.67 -18.26 26.39
CA MET A 27 -14.08 -19.58 26.58
C MET A 27 -12.57 -19.58 26.35
N ASP A 28 -12.08 -18.75 25.43
CA ASP A 28 -10.63 -18.61 25.23
C ASP A 28 -9.95 -18.03 26.48
N ARG A 29 -10.53 -17.00 27.10
CA ARG A 29 -10.03 -16.44 28.37
C ARG A 29 -10.09 -17.43 29.53
N LEU A 30 -11.18 -18.20 29.65
CA LEU A 30 -11.30 -19.22 30.69
C LEU A 30 -10.33 -20.39 30.49
N ASN A 31 -10.03 -20.75 29.24
CA ASN A 31 -9.02 -21.76 28.92
C ASN A 31 -7.61 -21.25 29.18
N GLU A 32 -7.30 -19.99 28.87
CA GLU A 32 -6.03 -19.35 29.25
C GLU A 32 -5.86 -19.30 30.77
N GLU A 33 -6.88 -18.88 31.52
CA GLU A 33 -6.83 -18.86 33.00
C GLU A 33 -6.73 -20.27 33.61
N MET A 34 -7.37 -21.29 33.02
CA MET A 34 -7.21 -22.69 33.47
C MET A 34 -5.84 -23.29 33.11
N LEU A 35 -5.23 -22.89 31.99
CA LEU A 35 -3.90 -23.37 31.58
C LEU A 35 -2.76 -22.74 32.39
N VAL A 36 -2.96 -21.53 32.92
CA VAL A 36 -1.98 -20.86 33.81
C VAL A 36 -1.80 -21.60 35.15
N PHE A 37 -2.79 -22.39 35.60
CA PHE A 37 -2.67 -23.17 36.85
C PHE A 37 -1.99 -24.54 36.71
N ASN A 38 -1.72 -25.03 35.49
CA ASN A 38 -1.29 -26.43 35.29
C ASN A 38 0.02 -26.64 34.53
N ASN A 39 0.80 -25.60 34.19
CA ASN A 39 2.06 -25.80 33.47
C ASN A 39 3.25 -25.07 34.11
N HIS A 40 3.92 -25.74 35.05
CA HIS A 40 5.35 -25.59 35.28
C HIS A 40 6.10 -26.63 34.45
N GLY A 41 6.70 -26.17 33.34
CA GLY A 41 7.78 -26.87 32.64
C GLY A 41 7.37 -27.68 31.42
N GLN A 42 7.26 -27.01 30.27
CA GLN A 42 7.87 -27.42 28.99
C GLN A 42 7.43 -26.45 27.87
N THR A 43 8.39 -25.70 27.33
CA THR A 43 8.23 -24.77 26.21
C THR A 43 8.25 -25.54 24.90
N ASN A 44 7.07 -25.78 24.31
CA ASN A 44 6.95 -26.12 22.90
C ASN A 44 6.26 -24.98 22.14
N ASN A 45 7.00 -24.42 21.19
CA ASN A 45 6.58 -23.37 20.27
C ASN A 45 5.50 -23.89 19.33
N ASN A 46 4.24 -23.51 19.57
CA ASN A 46 3.18 -23.49 18.57
C ASN A 46 2.41 -22.17 18.71
N GLU A 47 2.95 -21.10 18.12
CA GLU A 47 2.23 -19.83 17.95
C GLU A 47 1.15 -19.98 16.87
N HIS A 48 -0.07 -20.34 17.27
CA HIS A 48 -1.26 -20.05 16.47
C HIS A 48 -1.58 -18.55 16.58
N ARG A 49 -1.00 -17.73 15.71
CA ARG A 49 -1.35 -16.31 15.57
C ARG A 49 -2.72 -16.15 14.91
N PHE A 50 -3.74 -15.90 15.71
CA PHE A 50 -5.08 -15.49 15.25
C PHE A 50 -5.03 -14.12 14.58
N GLY A 51 -5.18 -14.11 13.25
CA GLY A 51 -5.32 -12.90 12.45
C GLY A 51 -6.79 -12.65 12.07
N ALA A 52 -7.19 -11.38 12.16
CA ALA A 52 -8.53 -10.82 11.94
C ALA A 52 -9.48 -10.95 13.13
N TRP A 53 -10.03 -9.81 13.55
CA TRP A 53 -10.99 -9.70 14.65
C TRP A 53 -12.28 -10.44 14.28
N GLU A 54 -12.38 -11.71 14.64
CA GLU A 54 -13.63 -12.45 14.55
C GLU A 54 -14.58 -11.89 15.63
N ASP A 55 -15.71 -11.37 15.16
CA ASP A 55 -16.77 -10.78 15.96
C ASP A 55 -17.71 -11.92 16.38
N ASP A 56 -17.68 -12.28 17.67
CA ASP A 56 -18.50 -13.35 18.24
C ASP A 56 -19.94 -12.91 18.55
N GLY A 57 -20.29 -11.68 18.17
CA GLY A 57 -21.59 -11.09 18.43
C GLY A 57 -21.76 -10.65 19.90
N PRO A 58 -22.87 -9.95 20.19
CA PRO A 58 -23.11 -9.31 21.48
C PRO A 58 -23.37 -10.27 22.65
N LEU A 59 -23.68 -11.54 22.38
CA LEU A 59 -23.94 -12.53 23.43
C LEU A 59 -22.76 -13.48 23.67
N ASN A 60 -21.57 -13.15 23.14
CA ASN A 60 -20.34 -13.93 23.31
C ASN A 60 -19.93 -14.11 24.79
N THR A 61 -20.32 -13.19 25.66
CA THR A 61 -20.09 -13.27 27.11
C THR A 61 -21.01 -14.26 27.81
N ILE A 62 -22.08 -14.74 27.16
CA ILE A 62 -23.06 -15.64 27.78
C ILE A 62 -22.90 -17.07 27.26
N TYR A 63 -22.63 -17.21 25.96
CA TYR A 63 -22.57 -18.51 25.29
C TYR A 63 -21.14 -18.97 25.01
N LYS A 64 -20.95 -20.27 24.80
CA LYS A 64 -19.63 -20.91 24.65
C LYS A 64 -19.21 -21.09 23.20
N LYS A 65 -20.17 -21.34 22.31
CA LYS A 65 -19.94 -21.54 20.88
C LYS A 65 -20.76 -20.54 20.08
N VAL A 66 -20.24 -20.10 18.94
CA VAL A 66 -20.94 -19.24 17.99
C VAL A 66 -20.70 -19.70 16.55
N PHE A 67 -21.76 -19.66 15.76
CA PHE A 67 -21.76 -19.75 14.30
C PHE A 67 -22.40 -18.46 13.79
N SER A 68 -21.86 -17.86 12.74
CA SER A 68 -22.40 -16.59 12.25
C SER A 68 -22.50 -16.59 10.74
N ILE A 69 -23.53 -15.91 10.24
CA ILE A 69 -23.72 -15.68 8.81
C ILE A 69 -24.06 -14.21 8.57
N GLU A 70 -23.74 -13.75 7.37
CA GLU A 70 -24.14 -12.43 6.88
C GLU A 70 -25.07 -12.64 5.69
N VAL A 71 -26.21 -11.98 5.74
CA VAL A 71 -27.27 -12.13 4.74
C VAL A 71 -27.65 -10.78 4.16
N VAL A 72 -28.05 -10.78 2.90
CA VAL A 72 -28.52 -9.61 2.16
C VAL A 72 -29.98 -9.82 1.81
N GLN A 73 -30.87 -8.92 2.24
CA GLN A 73 -32.29 -9.01 1.89
C GLN A 73 -32.48 -8.76 0.38
N LEU A 74 -33.18 -9.67 -0.30
CA LEU A 74 -33.61 -9.47 -1.68
C LEU A 74 -34.87 -8.59 -1.65
N ASP A 75 -34.88 -7.51 -2.42
CA ASP A 75 -36.03 -6.61 -2.47
C ASP A 75 -37.26 -7.34 -3.03
N ASN A 76 -38.31 -7.42 -2.23
CA ASN A 76 -39.62 -7.83 -2.70
C ASN A 76 -40.17 -6.65 -3.52
N GLY A 77 -40.17 -6.74 -4.85
CA GLY A 77 -40.62 -5.67 -5.76
C GLY A 77 -42.12 -5.29 -5.68
N THR A 78 -42.75 -5.37 -4.51
CA THR A 78 -44.09 -4.82 -4.24
C THR A 78 -43.99 -3.31 -4.07
N GLU A 79 -43.91 -2.57 -5.18
CA GLU A 79 -44.42 -1.18 -5.21
C GLU A 79 -45.95 -1.28 -5.09
N GLU A 80 -46.48 -1.03 -3.89
CA GLU A 80 -47.91 -0.73 -3.73
C GLU A 80 -48.18 0.65 -4.32
N ASN A 81 -49.12 0.71 -5.26
CA ASN A 81 -49.75 1.92 -5.78
C ASN A 81 -50.58 2.65 -4.69
N ASN A 82 -49.97 3.03 -3.58
CA ASN A 82 -50.66 3.76 -2.51
C ASN A 82 -50.20 5.22 -2.45
N ASN A 83 -51.18 6.11 -2.65
CA ASN A 83 -51.09 7.56 -2.60
C ASN A 83 -50.27 8.08 -1.39
N PRO A 84 -49.50 9.18 -1.56
CA PRO A 84 -48.77 9.78 -0.45
C PRO A 84 -49.71 10.70 0.34
N SER A 85 -50.36 10.19 1.38
CA SER A 85 -50.89 11.05 2.44
C SER A 85 -50.59 10.47 3.82
N SER A 86 -49.89 11.29 4.60
CA SER A 86 -49.54 11.13 6.03
C SER A 86 -48.44 10.12 6.39
N SER A 87 -47.20 10.61 6.39
CA SER A 87 -46.23 10.24 7.43
C SER A 87 -45.45 11.48 7.85
N THR A 88 -45.69 11.90 9.09
CA THR A 88 -45.07 13.04 9.79
C THR A 88 -43.59 12.79 10.04
N SER A 89 -42.72 13.47 9.31
CA SER A 89 -41.30 13.62 9.68
C SER A 89 -41.08 14.99 10.31
N LEU A 90 -40.61 14.98 11.56
CA LEU A 90 -40.18 16.17 12.31
C LEU A 90 -39.05 16.89 11.56
N SER A 91 -39.30 18.12 11.15
CA SER A 91 -38.32 19.04 10.57
C SER A 91 -37.63 19.86 11.68
N ILE A 92 -36.30 19.89 11.64
CA ILE A 92 -35.46 20.87 12.36
C ILE A 92 -35.17 22.00 11.35
N PRO A 93 -35.42 23.28 11.67
CA PRO A 93 -35.27 24.38 10.71
C PRO A 93 -33.85 24.98 10.73
N GLY A 94 -33.29 25.29 9.56
CA GLY A 94 -32.16 26.25 9.46
C GLY A 94 -31.34 26.22 8.16
N PHE A 95 -31.61 27.20 7.28
CA PHE A 95 -30.76 27.77 6.22
C PHE A 95 -30.44 26.97 4.95
N CYS A 96 -31.25 27.20 3.90
CA CYS A 96 -30.81 27.18 2.50
C CYS A 96 -31.36 28.42 1.75
N ASN A 97 -30.50 29.10 0.99
CA ASN A 97 -30.88 30.01 -0.09
C ASN A 97 -31.15 29.22 -1.38
N PRO A 98 -32.04 29.68 -2.28
CA PRO A 98 -32.42 28.93 -3.48
C PRO A 98 -31.71 29.43 -4.75
N MET A 99 -31.32 28.50 -5.63
CA MET A 99 -31.45 28.56 -7.10
C MET A 99 -30.59 27.46 -7.73
N MET A 100 -31.22 26.46 -8.38
CA MET A 100 -30.80 25.79 -9.64
C MET A 100 -31.68 24.55 -9.94
N THR A 101 -32.53 24.74 -10.96
CA THR A 101 -33.01 23.85 -12.04
C THR A 101 -33.25 22.32 -11.89
N ASP A 102 -34.35 21.92 -12.54
CA ASP A 102 -35.23 20.76 -12.32
C ASP A 102 -34.90 19.43 -13.06
N GLN A 103 -33.64 19.10 -13.38
CA GLN A 103 -33.34 17.87 -14.15
C GLN A 103 -32.69 16.71 -13.37
N SER A 104 -32.53 16.81 -12.04
CA SER A 104 -31.85 15.78 -11.22
C SER A 104 -32.77 14.71 -10.60
N SER A 105 -34.09 14.81 -10.77
CA SER A 105 -35.05 14.01 -9.98
C SER A 105 -35.07 12.52 -10.34
N ALA A 106 -34.86 12.15 -11.61
CA ALA A 106 -34.88 10.74 -12.04
C ALA A 106 -33.62 9.96 -11.63
N ALA A 107 -32.45 10.60 -11.67
CA ALA A 107 -31.19 10.01 -11.21
C ALA A 107 -31.12 9.94 -9.67
N ALA A 108 -31.67 10.94 -8.97
CA ALA A 108 -31.85 10.90 -7.52
C ALA A 108 -32.85 9.82 -7.08
N ALA A 109 -33.93 9.59 -7.85
CA ALA A 109 -34.88 8.50 -7.59
C ALA A 109 -34.26 7.11 -7.84
N ARG A 110 -33.45 6.94 -8.90
CA ARG A 110 -32.69 5.69 -9.14
C ARG A 110 -31.58 5.45 -8.11
N ARG A 111 -30.90 6.50 -7.61
CA ARG A 111 -29.96 6.38 -6.48
C ARG A 111 -30.72 5.98 -5.22
N ARG A 112 -31.83 6.66 -4.88
CA ARG A 112 -32.71 6.28 -3.76
C ARG A 112 -33.20 4.83 -3.79
N ARG A 113 -33.52 4.29 -4.98
CA ARG A 113 -33.96 2.89 -5.15
C ARG A 113 -32.88 1.83 -4.93
N ARG A 114 -31.58 2.15 -5.08
CA ARG A 114 -30.48 1.20 -4.80
C ARG A 114 -30.10 1.11 -3.30
N HIS A 115 -30.71 1.93 -2.44
CA HIS A 115 -30.36 2.03 -1.02
C HIS A 115 -31.19 1.15 -0.07
N ALA A 116 -31.93 0.15 -0.59
CA ALA A 116 -32.75 -0.75 0.21
C ALA A 116 -32.02 -2.04 0.65
N VAL A 117 -30.90 -2.38 0.01
CA VAL A 117 -30.17 -3.62 0.25
C VAL A 117 -29.40 -3.52 1.59
N ARG A 118 -29.95 -4.12 2.64
CA ARG A 118 -29.36 -4.16 3.97
C ARG A 118 -28.65 -5.50 4.20
N ARG A 119 -27.38 -5.44 4.60
CA ARG A 119 -26.65 -6.59 5.15
C ARG A 119 -27.04 -6.76 6.62
N VAL A 120 -27.43 -7.96 7.01
CA VAL A 120 -27.75 -8.28 8.41
C VAL A 120 -26.87 -9.45 8.84
N ARG A 121 -26.19 -9.30 9.97
CA ARG A 121 -25.48 -10.41 10.61
C ARG A 121 -26.41 -11.18 11.52
N ILE A 122 -26.35 -12.51 11.43
CA ILE A 122 -27.11 -13.43 12.26
C ILE A 122 -26.11 -14.32 13.01
N PHE A 123 -26.20 -14.34 14.32
CA PHE A 123 -25.39 -15.13 15.23
C PHE A 123 -26.24 -16.24 15.85
N PHE A 124 -25.75 -17.47 15.71
CA PHE A 124 -26.32 -18.66 16.33
C PHE A 124 -25.36 -19.13 17.42
N TYR A 125 -25.87 -19.37 18.62
CA TYR A 125 -25.06 -19.74 19.77
C TYR A 125 -25.30 -21.19 20.20
N ASN A 126 -24.25 -21.81 20.74
CA ASN A 126 -24.27 -23.16 21.33
C ASN A 126 -24.96 -24.24 20.48
N ARG A 127 -26.11 -24.79 20.90
CA ARG A 127 -26.78 -25.90 20.21
C ARG A 127 -27.20 -25.47 18.82
N TYR A 128 -27.65 -24.23 18.67
CA TYR A 128 -28.00 -23.65 17.38
C TYR A 128 -26.78 -23.44 16.50
N ALA A 129 -25.64 -23.07 17.08
CA ALA A 129 -24.40 -22.97 16.34
C ALA A 129 -24.05 -24.32 15.69
N ALA A 130 -24.10 -25.41 16.47
CA ALA A 130 -23.79 -26.76 15.98
C ALA A 130 -24.80 -27.27 14.94
N VAL A 131 -26.09 -26.96 15.09
CA VAL A 131 -27.12 -27.33 14.09
C VAL A 131 -26.89 -26.59 12.77
N MET A 132 -26.62 -25.28 12.83
CA MET A 132 -26.38 -24.50 11.62
C MET A 132 -25.08 -24.90 10.91
N ASP A 133 -24.02 -25.20 11.67
CA ASP A 133 -22.77 -25.74 11.13
C ASP A 133 -23.02 -27.04 10.35
N ALA A 134 -23.68 -28.01 10.98
CA ALA A 134 -23.98 -29.29 10.34
C ALA A 134 -24.86 -29.13 9.10
N LEU A 135 -25.83 -28.21 9.13
CA LEU A 135 -26.67 -27.91 7.97
C LEU A 135 -25.86 -27.26 6.83
N PHE A 136 -24.98 -26.31 7.15
CA PHE A 136 -24.13 -25.67 6.15
C PHE A 136 -23.03 -26.60 5.63
N ASP A 137 -22.49 -27.50 6.46
CA ASP A 137 -21.54 -28.53 6.05
C ASP A 137 -22.20 -29.49 5.07
N GLN A 138 -23.41 -29.98 5.36
CA GLN A 138 -24.20 -30.81 4.46
C GLN A 138 -24.51 -30.10 3.14
N LEU A 139 -24.91 -28.82 3.21
CA LEU A 139 -25.11 -28.00 2.00
C LEU A 139 -23.80 -27.80 1.24
N SER A 140 -22.68 -27.59 1.94
CA SER A 140 -21.36 -27.30 1.37
C SER A 140 -20.73 -28.50 0.67
N ASP A 141 -20.91 -29.72 1.19
CA ASP A 141 -20.37 -30.94 0.58
C ASP A 141 -21.03 -31.23 -0.77
N ASP A 142 -22.33 -30.94 -0.90
CA ASP A 142 -23.07 -30.98 -2.16
C ASP A 142 -22.76 -29.76 -3.07
N PHE A 143 -22.55 -28.58 -2.49
CA PHE A 143 -22.14 -27.34 -3.17
C PHE A 143 -20.77 -27.44 -3.83
N CYS A 144 -19.76 -27.80 -3.05
CA CYS A 144 -18.35 -27.78 -3.43
C CYS A 144 -18.03 -28.83 -4.48
N LYS A 145 -18.79 -29.93 -4.53
CA LYS A 145 -18.55 -31.01 -5.47
C LYS A 145 -19.27 -30.83 -6.80
N LYS A 146 -20.36 -30.05 -6.89
CA LYS A 146 -21.16 -30.02 -8.13
C LYS A 146 -21.61 -28.65 -8.65
N ARG A 147 -21.99 -27.65 -7.85
CA ARG A 147 -22.69 -26.45 -8.41
C ARG A 147 -22.49 -25.16 -7.59
N LYS A 148 -22.30 -24.01 -8.29
CA LYS A 148 -22.04 -22.67 -7.73
C LYS A 148 -23.33 -21.85 -7.44
N SER A 149 -24.43 -22.46 -7.01
CA SER A 149 -25.66 -21.71 -6.72
C SER A 149 -25.50 -20.80 -5.49
N PRO A 150 -26.32 -19.75 -5.27
CA PRO A 150 -26.36 -19.05 -3.98
C PRO A 150 -27.31 -19.75 -2.98
N VAL A 151 -26.96 -19.75 -1.69
CA VAL A 151 -27.87 -20.19 -0.61
C VAL A 151 -28.81 -19.05 -0.24
N LEU A 152 -30.11 -19.34 -0.20
CA LEU A 152 -31.15 -18.42 0.23
C LEU A 152 -31.66 -18.80 1.62
N LEU A 153 -31.96 -17.79 2.43
CA LEU A 153 -32.42 -17.92 3.80
C LEU A 153 -33.61 -16.98 4.03
N SER A 154 -34.62 -17.41 4.76
CA SER A 154 -35.69 -16.54 5.27
C SER A 154 -35.89 -16.79 6.77
N LEU A 155 -36.08 -15.70 7.52
CA LEU A 155 -36.42 -15.75 8.95
C LEU A 155 -37.81 -15.16 9.15
N VAL A 156 -38.74 -15.94 9.68
CA VAL A 156 -40.11 -15.53 9.93
C VAL A 156 -40.33 -15.51 11.45
N ASN A 157 -41.10 -14.56 11.96
CA ASN A 157 -41.43 -14.38 13.38
C ASN A 157 -40.20 -14.26 14.31
N VAL A 158 -39.17 -13.50 13.92
CA VAL A 158 -38.02 -13.23 14.80
C VAL A 158 -38.49 -12.38 15.98
N PRO A 159 -38.32 -12.81 17.24
CA PRO A 159 -38.80 -12.06 18.39
C PRO A 159 -37.94 -10.78 18.53
N PRO A 160 -38.52 -9.64 18.94
CA PRO A 160 -37.76 -8.40 19.12
C PRO A 160 -36.54 -8.56 20.05
N GLU A 161 -36.63 -9.48 21.02
CA GLU A 161 -35.56 -9.81 21.98
C GLU A 161 -34.32 -10.43 21.31
N CYS A 162 -34.48 -11.01 20.11
CA CYS A 162 -33.37 -11.54 19.33
C CYS A 162 -32.65 -10.46 18.51
N ILE A 163 -33.17 -9.22 18.45
CA ILE A 163 -32.58 -8.12 17.68
C ILE A 163 -31.75 -7.27 18.62
N ILE A 164 -30.43 -7.33 18.44
CA ILE A 164 -29.47 -6.69 19.34
C ILE A 164 -28.64 -5.68 18.56
N PRO A 165 -28.41 -4.47 19.10
CA PRO A 165 -27.47 -3.54 18.47
C PRO A 165 -26.09 -4.20 18.40
N ALA A 166 -25.49 -4.22 17.21
CA ALA A 166 -24.20 -4.87 16.97
C ALA A 166 -23.08 -4.26 17.84
N SER A 167 -23.28 -3.04 18.34
CA SER A 167 -22.31 -2.26 19.12
C SER A 167 -22.19 -2.61 20.61
N VAL A 168 -23.08 -3.45 21.17
CA VAL A 168 -23.18 -3.65 22.63
C VAL A 168 -22.11 -4.61 23.20
N SER A 169 -21.30 -5.30 22.37
CA SER A 169 -20.45 -6.40 22.85
C SER A 169 -19.13 -6.05 23.57
N MET A 170 -18.83 -4.77 23.82
CA MET A 170 -17.55 -4.37 24.43
C MET A 170 -17.77 -3.55 25.70
N SER A 171 -18.11 -4.20 26.81
CA SER A 171 -17.99 -3.58 28.15
C SER A 171 -16.52 -3.55 28.58
N ALA A 172 -15.79 -2.52 28.15
CA ALA A 172 -14.54 -2.13 28.81
C ALA A 172 -14.89 -1.37 30.11
N PRO A 173 -14.12 -1.53 31.20
CA PRO A 173 -14.37 -0.82 32.46
C PRO A 173 -14.29 0.71 32.27
N ALA A 174 -15.17 1.43 32.97
CA ALA A 174 -15.60 2.80 32.73
C ALA A 174 -14.58 3.94 32.96
N THR A 175 -13.28 3.75 32.70
CA THR A 175 -12.24 4.77 32.99
C THR A 175 -11.44 5.28 31.79
N THR A 176 -11.77 4.87 30.57
CA THR A 176 -11.17 5.46 29.36
C THR A 176 -12.25 5.88 28.37
N CYS A 177 -12.10 7.10 27.83
CA CYS A 177 -13.04 7.80 26.95
C CYS A 177 -13.78 6.90 25.96
N ILE A 178 -15.08 7.19 25.81
CA ILE A 178 -16.04 6.54 24.93
C ILE A 178 -15.49 6.52 23.49
N THR A 179 -14.89 5.42 23.07
CA THR A 179 -14.56 5.16 21.67
C THR A 179 -15.82 4.62 21.01
N THR A 180 -16.37 5.35 20.05
CA THR A 180 -17.54 4.92 19.29
C THR A 180 -17.18 3.68 18.47
N ASN A 181 -18.03 2.65 18.52
CA ASN A 181 -17.77 1.38 17.86
C ASN A 181 -17.56 1.59 16.33
N PRO A 182 -16.48 1.07 15.73
CA PRO A 182 -16.14 1.32 14.33
C PRO A 182 -17.22 0.87 13.33
N GLN A 183 -18.07 -0.11 13.67
CA GLN A 183 -19.22 -0.50 12.82
C GLN A 183 -20.35 0.53 12.88
N LEU A 184 -20.56 1.16 14.05
CA LEU A 184 -21.53 2.24 14.22
C LEU A 184 -21.03 3.52 13.51
N GLN A 185 -19.72 3.81 13.61
CA GLN A 185 -19.07 4.86 12.82
C GLN A 185 -19.17 4.59 11.32
N GLN A 186 -19.00 3.35 10.85
CA GLN A 186 -19.18 3.01 9.43
C GLN A 186 -20.61 3.26 8.94
N TYR A 187 -21.63 2.97 9.76
CA TYR A 187 -23.03 3.25 9.45
C TYR A 187 -23.33 4.76 9.42
N VAL A 188 -22.77 5.54 10.36
CA VAL A 188 -22.94 7.00 10.44
C VAL A 188 -22.18 7.72 9.33
N ASN A 189 -20.95 7.30 9.05
CA ASN A 189 -20.06 7.93 8.08
C ASN A 189 -20.37 7.51 6.64
N ASN A 190 -21.01 6.35 6.45
CA ASN A 190 -21.45 5.88 5.16
C ASN A 190 -22.86 5.23 5.22
N PRO A 191 -23.91 6.05 5.41
CA PRO A 191 -25.28 5.56 5.45
C PRO A 191 -25.79 5.04 4.09
N PHE A 192 -24.99 5.17 3.03
CA PHE A 192 -25.34 4.82 1.65
C PHE A 192 -24.58 3.59 1.10
N GLY A 193 -23.45 3.21 1.70
CA GLY A 193 -22.64 2.01 1.41
C GLY A 193 -21.74 2.15 0.19
N ASP A 194 -20.47 1.75 0.30
CA ASP A 194 -19.47 1.85 -0.79
C ASP A 194 -19.30 0.54 -1.59
N ASP A 195 -19.94 -0.55 -1.16
CA ASP A 195 -19.80 -1.86 -1.75
C ASP A 195 -21.10 -2.38 -2.38
N LYS A 196 -20.97 -3.18 -3.46
CA LYS A 196 -22.07 -3.78 -4.24
C LYS A 196 -23.11 -4.57 -3.41
N LEU A 197 -22.82 -4.82 -2.13
CA LEU A 197 -23.63 -5.62 -1.21
C LEU A 197 -24.47 -4.77 -0.23
N GLY A 198 -24.37 -3.43 -0.27
CA GLY A 198 -25.17 -2.51 0.55
C GLY A 198 -24.66 -2.30 1.98
N VAL A 199 -25.32 -1.45 2.76
CA VAL A 199 -24.87 -1.05 4.11
C VAL A 199 -25.12 -2.17 5.14
N SER A 200 -24.16 -2.39 6.05
CA SER A 200 -24.37 -3.29 7.20
C SER A 200 -25.34 -2.65 8.20
N SER A 201 -26.36 -3.41 8.58
CA SER A 201 -27.31 -3.03 9.62
C SER A 201 -26.58 -2.78 10.95
N PRO A 202 -26.92 -1.70 11.68
CA PRO A 202 -26.39 -1.46 13.03
C PRO A 202 -26.97 -2.44 14.06
N TYR A 203 -27.96 -3.25 13.65
CA TYR A 203 -28.55 -4.33 14.43
C TYR A 203 -28.17 -5.69 13.83
N CYS A 204 -27.95 -6.66 14.70
CA CYS A 204 -27.76 -8.07 14.36
C CYS A 204 -28.87 -8.92 15.00
N ILE A 205 -29.04 -10.14 14.49
CA ILE A 205 -29.97 -11.12 15.06
C ILE A 205 -29.16 -12.15 15.84
N CYS A 206 -29.51 -12.40 17.10
CA CYS A 206 -28.83 -13.32 17.99
C CYS A 206 -29.79 -14.41 18.49
N ILE A 207 -29.47 -15.66 18.21
CA ILE A 207 -30.32 -16.83 18.51
C ILE A 207 -29.49 -17.83 19.32
N GLY A 208 -29.87 -18.11 20.56
CA GLY A 208 -29.09 -18.96 21.49
C GLY A 208 -29.97 -19.89 22.33
N ASP A 209 -29.36 -20.76 23.15
CA ASP A 209 -30.06 -21.88 23.85
C ASP A 209 -31.16 -21.50 24.84
N LYS A 210 -31.22 -20.24 25.28
CA LYS A 210 -32.41 -19.77 26.00
C LYS A 210 -33.66 -19.75 25.10
N SER A 211 -33.44 -19.95 23.81
CA SER A 211 -34.46 -20.30 22.85
C SER A 211 -34.78 -21.79 22.81
N SER A 212 -36.06 -22.10 22.97
CA SER A 212 -36.62 -23.44 22.91
C SER A 212 -36.80 -23.85 21.46
N MET A 213 -35.98 -24.82 21.05
CA MET A 213 -36.06 -25.41 19.72
C MET A 213 -37.14 -26.49 19.70
N LYS A 214 -38.23 -26.27 18.96
CA LYS A 214 -39.18 -27.35 18.62
C LYS A 214 -39.07 -27.64 17.13
N LEU A 215 -39.05 -28.92 16.77
CA LEU A 215 -39.28 -29.31 15.38
C LEU A 215 -40.78 -29.15 15.11
N GLY A 216 -41.17 -28.52 14.01
CA GLY A 216 -42.58 -28.50 13.60
C GLY A 216 -43.09 -29.91 13.28
N ASP A 217 -44.42 -30.09 13.30
CA ASP A 217 -45.08 -31.39 13.02
C ASP A 217 -44.73 -31.96 11.62
N ASP A 218 -44.23 -31.12 10.71
CA ASP A 218 -43.79 -31.49 9.36
C ASP A 218 -42.28 -31.80 9.25
N GLY A 219 -41.49 -31.57 10.30
CA GLY A 219 -40.04 -31.83 10.33
C GLY A 219 -39.19 -30.90 9.46
N LYS A 220 -39.80 -30.01 8.68
CA LYS A 220 -39.15 -29.10 7.70
C LYS A 220 -38.85 -27.71 8.27
N LYS A 221 -39.28 -27.47 9.51
CA LYS A 221 -39.31 -26.16 10.16
C LYS A 221 -38.61 -26.24 11.50
N ILE A 222 -37.59 -25.39 11.69
CA ILE A 222 -36.97 -25.19 13.00
C ILE A 222 -37.69 -24.02 13.67
N ARG A 223 -38.35 -24.28 14.80
CA ARG A 223 -39.08 -23.28 15.61
C ARG A 223 -38.24 -22.82 16.80
N PHE A 224 -38.16 -21.52 17.06
CA PHE A 224 -37.41 -20.94 18.21
C PHE A 224 -38.37 -20.12 19.11
N ASP A 225 -38.48 -20.47 20.41
CA ASP A 225 -39.28 -19.85 21.50
C ASP A 225 -40.77 -19.59 21.28
N GLY A 226 -41.71 -19.79 22.21
CA GLY A 226 -41.79 -20.43 23.52
C GLY A 226 -43.26 -20.80 23.78
N GLU A 227 -43.57 -21.67 24.73
CA GLU A 227 -44.95 -22.01 25.08
C GLU A 227 -45.71 -20.76 25.55
N GLY A 228 -46.70 -20.29 24.78
CA GLY A 228 -47.66 -19.27 25.24
C GLY A 228 -47.89 -18.05 24.35
N ARG A 229 -47.12 -17.83 23.26
CA ARG A 229 -47.33 -16.67 22.36
C ARG A 229 -47.40 -17.02 20.87
N GLY A 230 -48.14 -18.08 20.51
CA GLY A 230 -48.78 -18.26 19.19
C GLY A 230 -47.96 -18.31 17.89
N THR A 231 -46.71 -17.83 17.81
CA THR A 231 -45.92 -17.73 16.58
C THR A 231 -44.44 -17.94 16.88
N ALA A 232 -43.98 -19.18 16.76
CA ALA A 232 -42.55 -19.47 16.90
C ALA A 232 -41.75 -18.93 15.70
N THR A 233 -40.52 -18.50 15.96
CA THR A 233 -39.58 -18.08 14.91
C THR A 233 -39.28 -19.24 13.99
N GLU A 234 -39.27 -19.03 12.68
CA GLU A 234 -39.07 -20.06 11.67
C GLU A 234 -37.90 -19.69 10.77
N ILE A 235 -36.96 -20.62 10.58
CA ILE A 235 -35.84 -20.47 9.65
C ILE A 235 -36.03 -21.41 8.48
N ARG A 236 -36.00 -20.85 7.26
CA ARG A 236 -36.06 -21.62 6.01
C ARG A 236 -34.80 -21.40 5.20
N LEU A 237 -34.15 -22.49 4.82
CA LEU A 237 -33.00 -22.51 3.92
C LEU A 237 -33.45 -23.13 2.58
N VAL A 238 -33.09 -22.48 1.48
CA VAL A 238 -33.43 -22.93 0.12
C VAL A 238 -32.21 -22.74 -0.78
N GLU A 239 -31.88 -23.76 -1.58
CA GLU A 239 -30.88 -23.62 -2.64
C GLU A 239 -31.49 -22.92 -3.84
N ALA A 240 -30.80 -21.92 -4.41
CA ALA A 240 -31.25 -21.33 -5.65
C ALA A 240 -31.04 -22.28 -6.85
N PRO A 241 -31.96 -22.32 -7.83
CA PRO A 241 -31.79 -23.09 -9.05
C PRO A 241 -30.47 -22.77 -9.77
N VAL A 242 -29.90 -23.81 -10.36
CA VAL A 242 -28.55 -23.80 -10.95
C VAL A 242 -28.60 -23.14 -12.32
N GLY A 243 -27.69 -22.19 -12.57
CA GLY A 243 -27.67 -21.39 -13.81
C GLY A 243 -28.17 -19.96 -13.62
N TRP A 244 -28.60 -19.59 -12.42
CA TRP A 244 -29.03 -18.23 -12.12
C TRP A 244 -27.82 -17.29 -11.98
N ASN A 245 -27.54 -16.52 -13.03
CA ASN A 245 -26.60 -15.40 -12.97
C ASN A 245 -27.39 -14.11 -12.67
N MET A 246 -27.29 -13.59 -11.44
CA MET A 246 -28.06 -12.39 -11.02
C MET A 246 -27.65 -11.11 -11.78
N ASP A 247 -26.49 -11.12 -12.43
CA ASP A 247 -25.94 -9.95 -13.13
C ASP A 247 -26.27 -9.91 -14.63
N ASN A 248 -26.80 -11.00 -15.23
CA ASN A 248 -27.20 -11.07 -16.64
C ASN A 248 -28.45 -11.96 -16.78
N LEU A 249 -29.60 -11.38 -17.14
CA LEU A 249 -30.82 -12.11 -17.54
C LEU A 249 -30.73 -12.45 -19.05
N PRO A 250 -30.62 -13.73 -19.46
CA PRO A 250 -30.80 -14.12 -20.86
C PRO A 250 -32.29 -14.34 -21.16
N SER A 251 -32.74 -13.87 -22.31
CA SER A 251 -34.00 -14.30 -22.92
C SER A 251 -33.82 -15.67 -23.58
N ASP A 252 -34.88 -16.47 -23.51
CA ASP A 252 -35.17 -17.68 -24.29
C ASP A 252 -34.16 -18.84 -24.23
N ASP A 253 -34.46 -19.80 -23.35
CA ASP A 253 -34.68 -21.23 -23.70
C ASP A 253 -34.68 -22.09 -22.44
N VAL A 254 -35.86 -22.30 -21.83
CA VAL A 254 -36.25 -23.58 -21.20
C VAL A 254 -37.77 -23.70 -21.27
N ALA A 255 -38.28 -23.95 -22.48
CA ALA A 255 -39.53 -24.67 -22.67
C ALA A 255 -39.14 -26.10 -23.06
N ASP A 256 -38.99 -26.96 -22.05
CA ASP A 256 -39.50 -28.34 -22.05
C ASP A 256 -38.84 -29.13 -20.92
N GLY A 257 -39.69 -29.60 -20.00
CA GLY A 257 -39.42 -30.83 -19.27
C GLY A 257 -38.37 -30.80 -18.17
N ILE A 258 -38.29 -29.78 -17.31
CA ILE A 258 -37.66 -29.99 -16.00
C ILE A 258 -38.70 -30.57 -15.04
N THR A 259 -38.74 -31.90 -14.98
CA THR A 259 -39.22 -32.63 -13.80
C THR A 259 -38.20 -32.41 -12.67
N MET A 260 -38.39 -31.38 -11.83
CA MET A 260 -37.55 -31.19 -10.65
C MET A 260 -38.00 -32.10 -9.52
N ASN A 261 -37.13 -33.07 -9.19
CA ASN A 261 -37.20 -33.88 -7.98
C ASN A 261 -36.63 -33.06 -6.81
N ASP A 262 -37.49 -32.65 -5.87
CA ASP A 262 -37.13 -31.82 -4.73
C ASP A 262 -36.92 -32.66 -3.44
N LYS A 263 -36.06 -32.19 -2.51
CA LYS A 263 -35.64 -32.90 -1.26
C LYS A 263 -35.52 -32.00 0.01
N ILE A 264 -36.07 -32.38 1.18
CA ILE A 264 -36.02 -31.66 2.50
C ILE A 264 -35.34 -32.45 3.64
N VAL A 265 -34.77 -31.73 4.62
CA VAL A 265 -34.15 -32.25 5.87
C VAL A 265 -35.18 -32.37 7.01
N SER A 266 -35.23 -33.53 7.68
CA SER A 266 -36.02 -33.76 8.91
C SER A 266 -35.17 -34.42 10.02
N ALA A 267 -35.66 -34.47 11.27
CA ALA A 267 -34.87 -34.97 12.41
C ALA A 267 -34.63 -36.50 12.43
N THR A 268 -35.32 -37.30 11.61
CA THR A 268 -35.02 -38.75 11.48
C THR A 268 -33.76 -39.00 10.67
N SER A 269 -33.36 -38.06 9.80
CA SER A 269 -32.11 -38.11 9.02
C SER A 269 -30.85 -37.98 9.87
N ILE A 270 -30.98 -37.49 11.12
CA ILE A 270 -29.87 -37.29 12.07
C ILE A 270 -29.45 -38.62 12.75
N ARG A 271 -30.22 -39.71 12.59
CA ARG A 271 -29.85 -41.04 13.16
C ARG A 271 -29.71 -42.18 12.14
N GLY A 272 -30.04 -42.00 10.86
CA GLY A 272 -30.25 -43.14 9.94
C GLY A 272 -29.47 -43.22 8.63
N GLY A 273 -28.87 -42.14 8.11
CA GLY A 273 -28.00 -42.25 6.93
C GLY A 273 -28.64 -42.67 5.59
N GLU A 274 -29.92 -42.40 5.31
CA GLU A 274 -30.51 -42.57 3.96
C GLU A 274 -31.47 -41.42 3.56
N ALA A 275 -31.72 -41.31 2.24
CA ALA A 275 -32.03 -40.12 1.43
C ALA A 275 -33.47 -39.50 1.46
N TYR A 276 -33.60 -38.34 0.81
CA TYR A 276 -34.54 -37.19 0.99
C TYR A 276 -35.82 -37.10 0.10
N PHE A 277 -36.82 -36.22 0.42
CA PHE A 277 -37.96 -35.72 -0.44
C PHE A 277 -38.60 -34.35 -0.03
N LEU A 278 -39.25 -33.59 -0.94
CA LEU A 278 -40.01 -32.30 -0.77
C LEU A 278 -41.43 -32.36 -1.35
N GLU A 279 -42.35 -31.52 -0.85
CA GLU A 279 -43.74 -31.39 -1.33
C GLU A 279 -44.01 -30.04 -2.04
N SER A 280 -44.92 -30.08 -3.01
CA SER A 280 -45.21 -29.14 -4.10
C SER A 280 -45.93 -27.82 -3.74
N GLU A 281 -45.97 -27.37 -2.48
CA GLU A 281 -46.82 -26.24 -2.07
C GLU A 281 -46.12 -25.10 -1.29
N SER A 282 -44.83 -24.88 -1.52
CA SER A 282 -44.15 -23.74 -0.91
C SER A 282 -44.70 -22.39 -1.42
N ARG A 283 -45.37 -21.62 -0.53
CA ARG A 283 -45.79 -20.22 -0.78
C ARG A 283 -44.61 -19.33 -1.24
N LEU A 284 -43.38 -19.66 -0.84
CA LEU A 284 -42.15 -18.99 -1.27
C LEU A 284 -41.89 -19.22 -2.77
N LEU A 285 -42.05 -20.45 -3.24
CA LEU A 285 -41.94 -20.80 -4.65
C LEU A 285 -43.07 -20.15 -5.47
N ARG A 286 -44.31 -20.11 -4.96
CA ARG A 286 -45.41 -19.38 -5.64
C ARG A 286 -45.14 -17.87 -5.75
N ARG A 287 -44.62 -17.24 -4.70
CA ARG A 287 -44.30 -15.80 -4.69
C ARG A 287 -43.16 -15.47 -5.65
N TYR A 288 -42.19 -16.38 -5.75
CA TYR A 288 -41.10 -16.34 -6.73
C TYR A 288 -41.61 -16.51 -8.18
N LEU A 289 -42.43 -17.53 -8.45
CA LEU A 289 -43.05 -17.76 -9.76
C LEU A 289 -43.97 -16.60 -10.19
N HIS A 290 -44.64 -15.94 -9.24
CA HIS A 290 -45.47 -14.77 -9.50
C HIS A 290 -44.64 -13.51 -9.85
N MET A 291 -43.44 -13.34 -9.28
CA MET A 291 -42.52 -12.27 -9.71
C MET A 291 -42.04 -12.49 -11.15
N LEU A 292 -41.67 -13.73 -11.49
CA LEU A 292 -41.20 -14.09 -12.84
C LEU A 292 -42.29 -13.89 -13.91
N LYS A 293 -43.55 -14.26 -13.60
CA LYS A 293 -44.68 -14.08 -14.52
C LYS A 293 -44.95 -12.61 -14.83
N ARG A 294 -44.85 -11.74 -13.83
CA ARG A 294 -45.12 -10.29 -13.97
C ARG A 294 -44.04 -9.56 -14.79
N GLN A 295 -42.80 -10.03 -14.75
CA GLN A 295 -41.70 -9.49 -15.58
C GLN A 295 -41.78 -9.94 -17.05
N LYS A 296 -42.45 -11.06 -17.34
CA LYS A 296 -42.66 -11.58 -18.70
C LYS A 296 -43.74 -10.82 -19.49
N GLU A 297 -44.68 -10.19 -18.80
CA GLU A 297 -45.86 -9.54 -19.40
C GLU A 297 -45.58 -8.09 -19.90
N GLU A 298 -44.34 -7.58 -19.79
CA GLU A 298 -43.95 -6.18 -20.10
C GLU A 298 -42.91 -6.05 -21.28
N GLY A 299 -43.05 -6.79 -22.40
CA GLY A 299 -42.14 -6.80 -23.60
C GLY A 299 -41.86 -5.43 -24.29
N GLU A 300 -40.90 -5.17 -25.21
CA GLU A 300 -40.19 -5.86 -26.34
C GLU A 300 -38.81 -5.14 -26.61
N ILE A 301 -37.81 -5.60 -27.40
CA ILE A 301 -37.69 -5.67 -28.89
C ILE A 301 -36.54 -6.63 -29.33
N GLU A 302 -36.78 -7.33 -30.45
CA GLU A 302 -36.01 -8.29 -31.25
C GLU A 302 -34.52 -8.00 -31.56
N PHE A 303 -33.69 -9.06 -31.72
CA PHE A 303 -33.05 -9.42 -33.01
C PHE A 303 -32.42 -10.84 -32.98
N GLN A 304 -32.29 -11.42 -34.19
CA GLN A 304 -32.29 -12.84 -34.58
C GLN A 304 -31.08 -13.75 -34.25
N HIS A 305 -31.39 -15.05 -34.25
CA HIS A 305 -30.56 -16.27 -34.20
C HIS A 305 -29.32 -16.33 -35.10
N SER A 306 -28.28 -17.04 -34.62
CA SER A 306 -27.65 -18.12 -35.41
C SER A 306 -27.01 -19.18 -34.50
N VAL A 307 -27.21 -20.43 -34.93
CA VAL A 307 -26.98 -21.71 -34.25
C VAL A 307 -25.54 -22.21 -34.50
N PHE A 308 -24.90 -22.83 -33.51
CA PHE A 308 -23.96 -23.92 -33.76
C PHE A 308 -24.07 -25.01 -32.68
N ASN A 309 -24.34 -26.22 -33.17
CA ASN A 309 -24.38 -27.48 -32.43
C ASN A 309 -23.04 -27.81 -31.77
N ALA A 310 -23.12 -28.34 -30.56
CA ALA A 310 -22.06 -29.09 -29.90
C ALA A 310 -22.50 -30.56 -29.80
N GLU A 311 -21.66 -31.48 -30.25
CA GLU A 311 -21.66 -32.89 -29.84
C GLU A 311 -20.20 -33.23 -29.51
N GLU A 312 -19.91 -33.50 -28.23
CA GLU A 312 -19.72 -34.85 -27.65
C GLU A 312 -18.27 -35.36 -27.85
N TYR A 313 -17.57 -36.02 -26.94
CA TYR A 313 -17.75 -36.40 -25.54
C TYR A 313 -16.35 -36.73 -24.99
N GLU A 314 -16.20 -36.75 -23.66
CA GLU A 314 -15.03 -37.26 -22.95
C GLU A 314 -14.73 -38.74 -23.26
N MET A 315 -13.45 -39.16 -23.20
CA MET A 315 -13.02 -40.12 -22.17
C MET A 315 -11.49 -40.30 -22.06
N ALA A 316 -11.12 -40.55 -20.80
CA ALA A 316 -9.87 -40.94 -20.18
C ALA A 316 -8.84 -41.76 -21.00
N ALA A 317 -7.55 -41.54 -20.71
CA ALA A 317 -6.70 -42.55 -20.06
C ALA A 317 -5.26 -42.04 -19.83
N ALA A 318 -4.69 -42.51 -18.72
CA ALA A 318 -3.32 -42.30 -18.31
C ALA A 318 -2.33 -43.27 -18.99
N SER A 319 -1.06 -42.86 -18.94
CA SER A 319 0.17 -43.69 -18.97
C SER A 319 0.69 -44.21 -20.33
N GLY A 320 2.02 -44.18 -20.47
CA GLY A 320 2.78 -44.72 -21.60
C GLY A 320 4.02 -43.88 -21.91
N LEU A 321 5.05 -43.91 -21.06
CA LEU A 321 6.29 -44.67 -21.24
C LEU A 321 7.22 -44.19 -22.38
N ARG A 322 8.46 -43.92 -21.96
CA ARG A 322 9.74 -43.81 -22.67
C ARG A 322 9.82 -44.36 -24.10
N ASN A 323 10.50 -43.61 -24.97
CA ASN A 323 11.68 -44.08 -25.70
C ASN A 323 12.57 -42.91 -26.12
N ASP A 324 13.85 -43.01 -25.77
CA ASP A 324 14.98 -42.34 -26.42
C ASP A 324 15.14 -42.84 -27.86
N VAL A 325 15.64 -42.00 -28.78
CA VAL A 325 16.80 -42.27 -29.66
C VAL A 325 17.18 -40.98 -30.42
N GLN A 326 18.50 -40.79 -30.52
CA GLN A 326 19.29 -39.72 -31.13
C GLN A 326 19.12 -39.54 -32.65
N ASN A 327 19.42 -38.34 -33.15
CA ASN A 327 20.21 -38.01 -34.37
C ASN A 327 20.19 -36.47 -34.55
N VAL A 328 21.28 -35.69 -34.35
CA VAL A 328 22.47 -35.44 -35.19
C VAL A 328 22.16 -34.86 -36.59
N GLY A 329 22.74 -33.68 -36.89
CA GLY A 329 23.01 -33.18 -38.25
C GLY A 329 22.32 -31.85 -38.62
N ILE A 330 22.94 -30.68 -38.45
CA ILE A 330 23.83 -29.94 -39.39
C ILE A 330 23.09 -29.15 -40.51
N ALA A 331 23.25 -27.82 -40.42
CA ALA A 331 23.51 -26.76 -41.42
C ALA A 331 22.92 -26.77 -42.85
N GLY A 332 22.60 -25.55 -43.34
CA GLY A 332 22.53 -25.16 -44.77
C GLY A 332 21.28 -24.34 -45.12
N LEU A 333 21.25 -23.00 -45.08
CA LEU A 333 21.74 -22.00 -46.06
C LEU A 333 21.14 -22.09 -47.49
N ARG A 334 20.58 -20.95 -47.93
CA ARG A 334 20.27 -20.47 -49.30
C ARG A 334 19.02 -20.96 -50.03
N GLY A 335 18.21 -19.99 -50.45
CA GLY A 335 17.21 -20.09 -51.52
C GLY A 335 16.75 -18.70 -51.98
N THR A 336 17.42 -18.17 -53.00
CA THR A 336 17.16 -16.91 -53.72
C THR A 336 15.96 -17.00 -54.66
N VAL A 337 15.22 -15.88 -54.72
CA VAL A 337 14.61 -15.20 -55.90
C VAL A 337 14.08 -16.06 -57.07
N GLY A 338 12.79 -15.90 -57.36
CA GLY A 338 12.17 -16.22 -58.64
C GLY A 338 10.99 -15.30 -58.92
N ALA A 339 11.13 -14.43 -59.92
CA ALA A 339 10.14 -13.49 -60.43
C ALA A 339 9.30 -14.10 -61.57
N ALA A 340 8.34 -13.30 -62.08
CA ALA A 340 7.40 -13.48 -63.22
C ALA A 340 5.99 -13.97 -62.78
N ARG A 341 4.86 -13.41 -63.23
CA ARG A 341 4.48 -12.57 -64.40
C ARG A 341 3.10 -11.93 -64.12
N GLN A 342 2.94 -10.63 -64.33
CA GLN A 342 2.15 -9.97 -65.40
C GLN A 342 0.63 -10.21 -65.45
N SER A 343 -0.12 -9.10 -65.28
CA SER A 343 -1.29 -8.64 -66.05
C SER A 343 -2.04 -7.64 -65.14
N GLY A 344 -2.39 -6.40 -65.48
CA GLY A 344 -2.41 -5.63 -66.72
C GLY A 344 -3.40 -4.46 -66.53
N ASN A 345 -3.21 -3.38 -67.31
CA ASN A 345 -4.06 -2.17 -67.48
C ASN A 345 -4.10 -1.17 -66.33
N GLY A 346 -3.88 0.13 -66.48
CA GLY A 346 -3.81 1.12 -67.58
C GLY A 346 -4.03 2.49 -66.89
N SER A 347 -3.68 3.69 -67.34
CA SER A 347 -3.16 4.25 -68.58
C SER A 347 -2.85 5.74 -68.28
N ASN A 348 -1.78 6.28 -68.90
CA ASN A 348 -1.56 7.67 -69.40
C ASN A 348 -1.72 8.87 -68.42
N THR A 349 -0.82 9.85 -68.32
CA THR A 349 -0.21 10.75 -69.35
C THR A 349 1.01 11.46 -68.72
N ALA A 350 2.18 11.55 -69.39
CA ALA A 350 2.74 12.74 -70.10
C ALA A 350 2.93 13.99 -69.19
N ALA A 351 4.04 14.74 -69.14
CA ALA A 351 5.22 14.91 -70.00
C ALA A 351 6.33 15.73 -69.27
N THR A 352 7.54 15.75 -69.85
CA THR A 352 8.61 16.82 -69.81
C THR A 352 9.25 17.16 -68.45
N SER A 353 10.55 17.42 -68.27
CA SER A 353 11.71 17.63 -69.14
C SER A 353 12.99 17.56 -68.28
N GLU A 354 14.12 17.34 -68.93
CA GLU A 354 15.51 17.59 -68.50
C GLU A 354 15.66 19.03 -67.94
N GLU A 355 16.51 19.35 -66.96
CA GLU A 355 17.98 19.42 -67.05
C GLU A 355 18.63 19.54 -65.65
N ALA A 356 19.93 19.22 -65.61
CA ALA A 356 20.84 19.26 -64.49
C ALA A 356 21.18 20.68 -64.00
N ASN A 357 21.42 20.84 -62.68
CA ASN A 357 22.72 21.30 -62.15
C ASN A 357 22.76 21.43 -60.61
N ALA A 358 23.90 20.97 -60.08
CA ALA A 358 24.69 21.49 -58.97
C ALA A 358 24.09 21.64 -57.56
N GLU A 359 24.59 20.79 -56.66
CA GLU A 359 25.37 21.20 -55.47
C GLU A 359 24.80 22.35 -54.61
N ASN A 360 24.13 21.98 -53.51
CA ASN A 360 24.44 22.59 -52.22
C ASN A 360 24.11 21.64 -51.06
N THR A 361 25.17 21.35 -50.32
CA THR A 361 25.23 20.64 -49.04
C THR A 361 24.41 21.33 -47.97
N ASP A 362 23.44 20.61 -47.40
CA ASP A 362 23.03 20.82 -46.01
C ASP A 362 22.47 19.49 -45.44
N PRO A 363 23.25 18.67 -44.71
CA PRO A 363 22.77 17.38 -44.20
C PRO A 363 22.00 17.51 -42.87
N ASN A 364 21.68 18.72 -42.38
CA ASN A 364 21.32 18.90 -40.97
C ASN A 364 19.99 19.61 -40.67
N ALA A 365 19.10 19.75 -41.65
CA ALA A 365 17.79 20.35 -41.41
C ALA A 365 16.69 19.57 -42.14
N ASN A 366 16.30 18.42 -41.56
CA ASN A 366 14.96 17.81 -41.64
C ASN A 366 14.95 16.41 -40.97
N SER A 367 15.30 16.34 -39.69
CA SER A 367 14.91 15.21 -38.84
C SER A 367 13.51 15.45 -38.30
N ALA A 368 12.53 15.47 -39.21
CA ALA A 368 11.13 15.29 -38.81
C ALA A 368 11.08 14.00 -37.98
N SER A 369 10.64 14.13 -36.73
CA SER A 369 10.63 13.06 -35.74
C SER A 369 9.83 11.88 -36.27
N ASN A 370 10.52 10.90 -36.85
CA ASN A 370 10.00 9.54 -36.93
C ASN A 370 9.63 9.19 -35.49
N SER A 371 8.33 9.14 -35.19
CA SER A 371 7.83 8.60 -33.94
C SER A 371 8.29 7.15 -33.89
N GLY A 372 9.50 6.93 -33.37
CA GLY A 372 10.20 5.66 -33.45
C GLY A 372 9.34 4.60 -32.81
N VAL A 373 8.62 3.86 -33.64
CA VAL A 373 7.76 2.77 -33.20
C VAL A 373 8.69 1.77 -32.53
N ILE A 374 8.44 1.49 -31.25
CA ILE A 374 9.22 0.52 -30.50
C ILE A 374 8.91 -0.86 -31.10
N ILE A 375 9.90 -1.47 -31.76
CA ILE A 375 9.75 -2.78 -32.38
C ILE A 375 9.92 -3.83 -31.28
N ARG A 376 8.88 -4.65 -31.07
CA ARG A 376 8.91 -5.74 -30.09
C ARG A 376 9.13 -7.08 -30.78
N PRO A 377 9.97 -7.98 -30.22
CA PRO A 377 10.02 -9.36 -30.66
C PRO A 377 8.63 -10.02 -30.55
N ARG A 378 8.27 -10.90 -31.50
CA ARG A 378 6.96 -11.59 -31.50
C ARG A 378 6.65 -12.39 -30.23
N SER A 379 7.69 -12.79 -29.49
CA SER A 379 7.57 -13.49 -28.21
C SER A 379 7.27 -12.59 -27.01
N VAL A 380 7.28 -11.26 -27.20
CA VAL A 380 7.06 -10.26 -26.15
C VAL A 380 5.70 -9.61 -26.38
N ALA A 381 4.78 -9.81 -25.44
CA ALA A 381 3.49 -9.13 -25.46
C ALA A 381 3.64 -7.67 -24.99
N SER A 382 2.89 -6.77 -25.61
CA SER A 382 2.75 -5.39 -25.12
C SER A 382 1.67 -5.31 -24.04
N LEU A 383 1.78 -4.35 -23.13
CA LEU A 383 0.84 -4.22 -22.00
C LEU A 383 -0.58 -3.88 -22.46
N GLY A 384 -0.74 -3.07 -23.52
CA GLY A 384 -2.03 -2.73 -24.11
C GLY A 384 -2.74 -3.92 -24.79
N SER A 385 -2.00 -4.95 -25.20
CA SER A 385 -2.59 -6.16 -25.81
C SER A 385 -3.16 -7.15 -24.79
N LEU A 386 -2.86 -6.99 -23.50
CA LEU A 386 -3.19 -7.98 -22.47
C LEU A 386 -4.71 -8.17 -22.29
N SER A 387 -5.52 -7.12 -22.39
CA SER A 387 -6.98 -7.25 -22.31
C SER A 387 -7.53 -8.13 -23.44
N ALA A 388 -7.02 -7.98 -24.66
CA ALA A 388 -7.42 -8.83 -25.79
C ALA A 388 -6.97 -10.29 -25.59
N MET A 389 -5.77 -10.50 -25.05
CA MET A 389 -5.28 -11.84 -24.71
C MET A 389 -6.13 -12.54 -23.63
N LEU A 390 -6.61 -11.79 -22.64
CA LEU A 390 -7.55 -12.29 -21.63
C LEU A 390 -8.87 -12.73 -22.25
N ILE A 391 -9.46 -11.90 -23.13
CA ILE A 391 -10.71 -12.22 -23.82
C ILE A 391 -10.57 -13.48 -24.69
N GLN A 392 -9.38 -13.69 -25.28
CA GLN A 392 -9.07 -14.92 -26.03
C GLN A 392 -8.88 -16.16 -25.14
N GLY A 393 -8.93 -16.01 -23.81
CA GLY A 393 -8.76 -17.12 -22.86
C GLY A 393 -7.36 -17.71 -22.83
N ARG A 394 -6.34 -17.00 -23.35
CA ARG A 394 -4.95 -17.49 -23.33
C ARG A 394 -4.43 -17.54 -21.90
N ARG A 395 -4.02 -18.73 -21.46
CA ARG A 395 -3.44 -18.97 -20.12
C ARG A 395 -1.93 -19.22 -20.13
N ASP A 396 -1.32 -19.08 -21.31
CA ASP A 396 0.10 -19.34 -21.49
C ASP A 396 0.96 -18.35 -20.68
N ALA A 397 2.15 -18.81 -20.31
CA ALA A 397 3.13 -17.93 -19.68
C ALA A 397 3.66 -16.95 -20.74
N ILE A 398 3.61 -15.66 -20.45
CA ILE A 398 4.00 -14.60 -21.38
C ILE A 398 5.26 -13.89 -20.92
N THR A 399 5.95 -13.26 -21.86
CA THR A 399 7.03 -12.32 -21.58
C THR A 399 6.55 -10.91 -21.88
N VAL A 400 6.76 -9.98 -20.95
CA VAL A 400 6.41 -8.56 -21.13
C VAL A 400 7.57 -7.67 -20.71
N TYR A 401 7.61 -6.49 -21.29
CA TYR A 401 8.46 -5.38 -20.84
C TYR A 401 7.56 -4.22 -20.43
N GLY A 402 7.92 -3.53 -19.36
CA GLY A 402 7.20 -2.35 -18.88
C GLY A 402 8.12 -1.39 -18.14
N VAL A 403 7.72 -0.13 -18.11
CA VAL A 403 8.34 0.92 -17.29
C VAL A 403 7.61 0.97 -15.96
N VAL A 404 8.36 0.98 -14.86
CA VAL A 404 7.83 1.08 -13.50
C VAL A 404 7.22 2.46 -13.31
N LEU A 405 5.91 2.49 -13.07
CA LEU A 405 5.21 3.69 -12.63
C LEU A 405 5.33 3.84 -11.12
N GLY A 406 5.23 2.74 -10.37
CA GLY A 406 5.40 2.71 -8.91
C GLY A 406 5.37 1.30 -8.34
N PHE A 407 5.65 1.15 -7.05
CA PHE A 407 5.74 -0.16 -6.40
C PHE A 407 5.45 -0.10 -4.90
N SER A 408 4.90 -1.17 -4.34
CA SER A 408 4.69 -1.32 -2.89
C SER A 408 5.98 -1.76 -2.19
N PRO A 409 6.15 -1.47 -0.88
CA PRO A 409 7.19 -2.13 -0.10
C PRO A 409 6.96 -3.65 -0.07
N PRO A 410 8.03 -4.46 0.12
CA PRO A 410 7.90 -5.87 0.45
C PRO A 410 7.02 -6.05 1.69
N ARG A 411 6.04 -6.95 1.61
CA ARG A 411 5.19 -7.30 2.76
C ARG A 411 5.02 -8.80 2.89
N ILE A 412 4.94 -9.29 4.13
CA ILE A 412 4.67 -10.71 4.39
C ILE A 412 3.15 -10.95 4.25
N THR A 413 2.77 -11.93 3.45
CA THR A 413 1.38 -12.37 3.29
C THR A 413 0.97 -13.34 4.38
N ARG A 414 -0.34 -13.65 4.47
CA ARG A 414 -0.85 -14.70 5.38
C ARG A 414 -0.24 -16.08 5.13
N MET A 415 0.32 -16.32 3.94
CA MET A 415 0.98 -17.57 3.58
C MET A 415 2.48 -17.57 3.92
N ASN A 416 2.96 -16.60 4.70
CA ASN A 416 4.37 -16.42 5.05
C ASN A 416 5.28 -16.31 3.80
N THR A 417 4.80 -15.64 2.76
CA THR A 417 5.56 -15.28 1.56
C THR A 417 5.66 -13.78 1.46
N TYR A 418 6.77 -13.28 0.93
CA TYR A 418 6.91 -11.86 0.62
C TYR A 418 6.18 -11.52 -0.68
N MET A 419 5.48 -10.40 -0.67
CA MET A 419 4.76 -9.87 -1.81
C MET A 419 5.21 -8.44 -2.12
N VAL A 420 5.38 -8.16 -3.41
CA VAL A 420 5.53 -6.80 -3.96
C VAL A 420 4.56 -6.64 -5.11
N SER A 421 3.87 -5.51 -5.15
CA SER A 421 3.05 -5.08 -6.29
C SER A 421 3.78 -3.97 -7.04
N ILE A 422 3.98 -4.15 -8.35
CA ILE A 422 4.64 -3.18 -9.23
C ILE A 422 3.62 -2.73 -10.27
N VAL A 423 3.46 -1.43 -10.44
CA VAL A 423 2.58 -0.82 -11.44
C VAL A 423 3.41 -0.50 -12.68
N LEU A 424 2.99 -1.01 -13.82
CA LEU A 424 3.72 -0.95 -15.09
C LEU A 424 2.95 -0.18 -16.15
N ILE A 425 3.69 0.53 -16.99
CA ILE A 425 3.21 1.20 -18.20
C ILE A 425 4.12 0.93 -19.39
N ASP A 426 3.59 1.06 -20.61
CA ASP A 426 4.38 1.03 -21.84
C ASP A 426 3.73 1.90 -22.92
N GLU A 427 4.36 2.01 -24.09
CA GLU A 427 3.93 2.83 -25.22
C GLU A 427 2.60 2.42 -25.85
N THR A 428 2.08 1.25 -25.48
CA THR A 428 0.80 0.74 -26.01
C THR A 428 -0.37 1.00 -25.07
N ILE A 429 -0.12 1.49 -23.86
CA ILE A 429 -1.16 1.92 -22.93
C ILE A 429 -1.57 3.36 -23.28
N PRO A 430 -2.87 3.65 -23.48
CA PRO A 430 -3.34 4.97 -23.86
C PRO A 430 -3.02 6.01 -22.78
N THR A 431 -2.69 7.23 -23.22
CA THR A 431 -2.64 8.36 -22.30
C THR A 431 -4.07 8.75 -21.91
N SER A 432 -4.31 9.16 -20.66
CA SER A 432 -5.65 9.41 -20.13
C SER A 432 -6.47 10.48 -20.88
N ARG A 433 -5.87 11.20 -21.83
CA ARG A 433 -6.51 12.26 -22.64
C ARG A 433 -7.23 11.75 -23.89
N GLU A 434 -6.98 10.53 -24.34
CA GLU A 434 -7.43 10.07 -25.67
C GLU A 434 -8.79 9.36 -25.67
N VAL A 435 -9.33 9.00 -24.50
CA VAL A 435 -10.62 8.26 -24.41
C VAL A 435 -11.79 9.26 -24.35
N GLY A 436 -12.15 9.79 -25.52
CA GLY A 436 -13.16 10.85 -25.72
C GLY A 436 -14.63 10.46 -25.52
N THR A 437 -14.99 9.85 -24.38
CA THR A 437 -16.41 9.67 -24.02
C THR A 437 -16.79 10.63 -22.90
N GLU A 438 -17.73 11.54 -23.18
CA GLU A 438 -18.22 12.64 -22.31
C GLU A 438 -18.78 12.21 -20.94
N THR A 439 -18.87 10.90 -20.64
CA THR A 439 -19.16 10.46 -19.28
C THR A 439 -17.92 10.67 -18.43
N GLU A 440 -18.05 11.49 -17.38
CA GLU A 440 -17.09 11.82 -16.31
C GLU A 440 -16.51 10.59 -15.56
N LYS A 441 -16.07 9.56 -16.28
CA LYS A 441 -15.31 8.46 -15.70
C LYS A 441 -13.99 9.06 -15.23
N GLU A 442 -13.75 8.84 -13.95
CA GLU A 442 -12.54 9.25 -13.24
C GLU A 442 -11.31 9.09 -14.13
N LEU A 443 -10.50 10.15 -14.22
CA LEU A 443 -9.23 10.18 -14.94
C LEU A 443 -8.24 9.22 -14.26
N HIS A 444 -8.44 7.92 -14.46
CA HIS A 444 -7.55 6.87 -14.00
C HIS A 444 -6.38 6.79 -14.98
N VAL A 445 -5.16 6.74 -14.45
CA VAL A 445 -3.96 6.52 -15.29
C VAL A 445 -3.93 5.03 -15.64
N PRO A 446 -4.20 4.64 -16.90
CA PRO A 446 -4.26 3.24 -17.24
C PRO A 446 -2.88 2.60 -17.00
N SER A 447 -2.86 1.45 -16.36
CA SER A 447 -1.62 0.76 -15.97
C SER A 447 -1.89 -0.71 -15.67
N ILE A 448 -0.84 -1.53 -15.69
CA ILE A 448 -0.93 -2.96 -15.40
C ILE A 448 -0.24 -3.24 -14.07
N THR A 449 -0.91 -3.96 -13.18
CA THR A 449 -0.29 -4.40 -11.92
C THR A 449 0.37 -5.75 -12.10
N LEU A 450 1.65 -5.84 -11.71
CA LEU A 450 2.41 -7.08 -11.55
C LEU A 450 2.52 -7.43 -10.07
N ASN A 451 2.03 -8.61 -9.69
CA ASN A 451 2.15 -9.15 -8.35
C ASN A 451 3.24 -10.24 -8.28
N LEU A 452 4.22 -10.01 -7.43
CA LEU A 452 5.33 -10.93 -7.16
C LEU A 452 5.11 -11.61 -5.81
N PHE A 453 5.34 -12.92 -5.76
CA PHE A 453 5.26 -13.70 -4.53
C PHE A 453 6.51 -14.57 -4.43
N VAL A 454 7.31 -14.38 -3.38
CA VAL A 454 8.57 -15.11 -3.17
C VAL A 454 8.67 -15.59 -1.72
N LYS A 455 9.51 -16.59 -1.46
CA LYS A 455 9.66 -17.12 -0.10
C LYS A 455 10.61 -16.25 0.73
N GLN A 456 11.70 -15.79 0.12
CA GLN A 456 12.70 -14.97 0.78
C GLN A 456 12.67 -13.54 0.22
N LYS A 457 12.81 -12.54 1.09
CA LYS A 457 12.84 -11.12 0.68
C LYS A 457 13.96 -10.81 -0.33
N SER A 458 15.08 -11.51 -0.24
CA SER A 458 16.24 -11.40 -1.14
C SER A 458 15.94 -11.84 -2.58
N GLU A 459 14.88 -12.62 -2.82
CA GLU A 459 14.44 -13.03 -4.17
C GLU A 459 13.61 -11.95 -4.87
N LEU A 460 13.23 -10.88 -4.16
CA LEU A 460 12.49 -9.78 -4.77
C LEU A 460 13.41 -8.93 -5.65
N PRO A 461 12.91 -8.48 -6.82
CA PRO A 461 13.69 -7.61 -7.69
C PRO A 461 13.97 -6.26 -7.01
N PRO A 462 15.19 -5.70 -7.15
CA PRO A 462 15.59 -4.47 -6.48
C PRO A 462 15.09 -3.21 -7.23
N VAL A 463 13.77 -3.06 -7.38
CA VAL A 463 13.13 -1.85 -7.95
C VAL A 463 13.42 -0.65 -7.04
N ARG A 464 13.84 0.49 -7.60
CA ARG A 464 14.27 1.65 -6.82
C ARG A 464 13.46 2.90 -7.10
N SER A 465 13.03 3.14 -8.34
CA SER A 465 12.35 4.38 -8.70
C SER A 465 11.31 4.17 -9.80
N ALA A 466 10.43 5.16 -9.95
CA ALA A 466 9.67 5.29 -11.20
C ALA A 466 10.65 5.51 -12.36
N GLY A 467 10.35 4.91 -13.51
CA GLY A 467 11.18 4.98 -14.71
C GLY A 467 12.16 3.81 -14.90
N ASP A 468 12.33 2.94 -13.89
CA ASP A 468 13.03 1.66 -14.08
C ASP A 468 12.32 0.83 -15.17
N VAL A 469 13.07 0.08 -15.98
CA VAL A 469 12.49 -0.88 -16.93
C VAL A 469 12.51 -2.27 -16.32
N ILE A 470 11.42 -3.01 -16.46
CA ILE A 470 11.31 -4.39 -15.98
C ILE A 470 11.01 -5.32 -17.16
N CYS A 471 11.78 -6.40 -17.25
CA CYS A 471 11.48 -7.55 -18.11
C CYS A 471 10.91 -8.66 -17.23
N CYS A 472 9.69 -9.09 -17.54
CA CYS A 472 8.99 -10.14 -16.82
C CYS A 472 8.82 -11.35 -17.72
N GLN A 473 9.63 -12.38 -17.51
CA GLN A 473 9.58 -13.60 -18.31
C GLN A 473 8.71 -14.65 -17.64
N LYS A 474 7.92 -15.37 -18.44
CA LYS A 474 7.07 -16.48 -18.01
C LYS A 474 6.08 -16.09 -16.91
N VAL A 475 5.52 -14.88 -16.97
CA VAL A 475 4.46 -14.44 -16.04
C VAL A 475 3.10 -14.93 -16.49
N LEU A 476 2.18 -15.11 -15.54
CA LEU A 476 0.77 -15.38 -15.84
C LEU A 476 -0.01 -14.10 -16.02
N LEU A 477 -0.91 -14.11 -16.99
CA LEU A 477 -1.94 -13.12 -17.15
C LEU A 477 -3.23 -13.62 -16.49
N GLN A 478 -3.85 -12.79 -15.66
CA GLN A 478 -5.13 -13.07 -15.00
C GLN A 478 -6.00 -11.81 -14.99
N GLU A 479 -7.31 -11.99 -14.88
CA GLU A 479 -8.25 -10.90 -14.68
C GLU A 479 -8.46 -10.68 -13.17
N TYR A 480 -8.37 -9.44 -12.72
CA TYR A 480 -8.64 -9.05 -11.35
C TYR A 480 -9.39 -7.73 -11.34
N ASN A 481 -10.58 -7.69 -10.72
CA ASN A 481 -11.49 -6.54 -10.77
C ASN A 481 -11.78 -6.03 -12.19
N ASN A 482 -11.96 -6.95 -13.15
CA ASN A 482 -12.16 -6.66 -14.57
C ASN A 482 -10.97 -5.96 -15.25
N GLU A 483 -9.79 -5.97 -14.63
CA GLU A 483 -8.57 -5.42 -15.22
C GLU A 483 -7.51 -6.52 -15.42
N PRO A 484 -6.70 -6.41 -16.48
CA PRO A 484 -5.55 -7.28 -16.66
C PRO A 484 -4.51 -7.10 -15.55
N GLN A 485 -4.13 -8.22 -14.95
CA GLN A 485 -3.11 -8.29 -13.91
C GLN A 485 -2.09 -9.38 -14.24
N LEU A 486 -0.82 -9.06 -14.02
CA LEU A 486 0.28 -10.01 -14.17
C LEU A 486 0.61 -10.63 -12.81
N ARG A 487 0.90 -11.93 -12.81
CA ARG A 487 1.30 -12.67 -11.63
C ARG A 487 2.56 -13.48 -11.92
N ALA A 488 3.60 -13.27 -11.13
CA ALA A 488 4.80 -14.11 -11.22
C ALA A 488 4.55 -15.51 -10.64
N LYS A 489 5.05 -16.51 -11.35
CA LYS A 489 5.20 -17.90 -10.91
C LYS A 489 6.57 -18.11 -10.27
N LYS A 490 6.75 -19.25 -9.60
CA LYS A 490 8.05 -19.68 -9.05
C LYS A 490 9.18 -19.74 -10.10
N ASN A 491 8.84 -19.97 -11.37
CA ASN A 491 9.78 -20.04 -12.49
C ASN A 491 9.77 -18.78 -13.39
N SER A 492 9.12 -17.70 -12.93
CA SER A 492 9.19 -16.41 -13.63
C SER A 492 10.52 -15.74 -13.30
N ASN A 493 11.15 -15.16 -14.32
CA ASN A 493 12.35 -14.35 -14.14
C ASN A 493 11.95 -12.89 -14.23
N ILE A 494 12.27 -12.12 -13.20
CA ILE A 494 11.93 -10.70 -13.11
C ILE A 494 13.23 -9.90 -13.08
N ILE A 495 13.52 -9.23 -14.18
CA ILE A 495 14.81 -8.56 -14.39
C ILE A 495 14.55 -7.06 -14.41
N VAL A 496 15.17 -6.33 -13.48
CA VAL A 496 15.11 -4.86 -13.43
C VAL A 496 16.35 -4.32 -14.11
N VAL A 497 16.12 -3.36 -14.99
CA VAL A 497 17.16 -2.71 -15.77
C VAL A 497 17.02 -1.21 -15.62
N ARG A 498 18.14 -0.57 -15.27
CA ARG A 498 18.24 0.89 -15.15
C ARG A 498 19.59 1.37 -15.65
N PRO A 499 19.70 2.62 -16.10
CA PRO A 499 21.00 3.22 -16.35
C PRO A 499 21.85 3.15 -15.07
N ARG A 500 23.15 2.88 -15.20
CA ARG A 500 24.08 3.10 -14.08
C ARG A 500 24.12 4.59 -13.79
N GLU A 501 24.27 4.95 -12.52
CA GLU A 501 24.50 6.35 -12.15
C GLU A 501 25.71 6.85 -12.94
N ALA A 502 25.50 7.89 -13.76
CA ALA A 502 26.55 8.47 -14.55
C ALA A 502 27.71 8.88 -13.63
N ARG A 503 28.94 8.57 -14.01
CA ARG A 503 30.13 8.92 -13.21
C ARG A 503 30.29 10.44 -13.09
N SER A 504 29.68 11.20 -14.00
CA SER A 504 29.59 12.65 -13.98
C SER A 504 28.17 13.13 -14.31
N PRO A 505 27.73 14.28 -13.77
CA PRO A 505 26.43 14.89 -14.11
C PRO A 505 26.31 15.34 -15.58
N GLU A 506 27.42 15.42 -16.31
CA GLU A 506 27.50 15.95 -17.67
C GLU A 506 27.46 14.85 -18.75
N GLU A 507 27.67 13.58 -18.39
CA GLU A 507 27.53 12.46 -19.32
C GLU A 507 26.05 12.12 -19.50
N THR A 508 25.46 12.68 -20.55
CA THR A 508 24.12 12.31 -20.98
C THR A 508 24.12 10.88 -21.52
N LEU A 509 23.60 9.95 -20.71
CA LEU A 509 23.31 8.54 -21.03
C LEU A 509 22.37 8.33 -22.24
N HIS A 510 21.99 9.38 -22.93
CA HIS A 510 20.88 9.40 -23.87
C HIS A 510 21.06 8.45 -25.05
N ASN A 511 22.27 7.97 -25.37
CA ASN A 511 22.52 7.12 -26.54
C ASN A 511 23.23 5.79 -26.33
N SER A 512 23.56 5.39 -25.10
CA SER A 512 24.29 4.15 -24.94
C SER A 512 23.41 2.89 -24.89
N THR A 513 23.68 1.98 -25.82
CA THR A 513 23.22 0.58 -25.78
C THR A 513 24.28 -0.36 -25.22
N SER A 514 25.44 0.17 -24.78
CA SER A 514 26.51 -0.65 -24.20
C SER A 514 26.03 -1.30 -22.90
N PRO A 515 26.17 -2.62 -22.72
CA PRO A 515 25.80 -3.32 -21.49
C PRO A 515 26.46 -2.74 -20.23
N GLU A 516 27.62 -2.09 -20.37
CA GLU A 516 28.37 -1.50 -19.25
C GLU A 516 27.69 -0.27 -18.65
N ASP A 517 26.80 0.38 -19.40
CA ASP A 517 26.07 1.58 -18.99
C ASP A 517 24.75 1.24 -18.29
N TRP A 518 24.39 -0.04 -18.23
CA TRP A 518 23.18 -0.54 -17.60
C TRP A 518 23.49 -1.37 -16.34
N SER A 519 22.67 -1.17 -15.31
CA SER A 519 22.59 -2.04 -14.14
C SER A 519 21.47 -3.04 -14.37
N VAL A 520 21.82 -4.31 -14.54
CA VAL A 520 20.88 -5.43 -14.70
C VAL A 520 20.85 -6.23 -13.40
N SER A 521 19.67 -6.43 -12.81
CA SER A 521 19.54 -7.08 -11.50
C SER A 521 19.91 -8.57 -11.50
N ASP A 522 19.87 -9.23 -12.65
CA ASP A 522 20.23 -10.63 -12.83
C ASP A 522 21.10 -10.81 -14.09
N GLY A 523 22.38 -11.11 -13.88
CA GLY A 523 23.35 -11.29 -14.97
C GLY A 523 23.21 -12.61 -15.73
N GLY A 524 22.38 -13.55 -15.25
CA GLY A 524 22.22 -14.87 -15.86
C GLY A 524 21.27 -14.92 -17.06
N HIS A 525 20.56 -13.82 -17.35
CA HIS A 525 19.51 -13.79 -18.36
C HIS A 525 19.76 -12.74 -19.44
N THR A 526 19.53 -13.13 -20.70
CA THR A 526 19.63 -12.23 -21.85
C THR A 526 18.45 -11.26 -21.85
N VAL A 527 18.75 -9.97 -21.75
CA VAL A 527 17.78 -8.89 -21.92
C VAL A 527 18.01 -8.24 -23.28
N ASP A 528 16.93 -8.00 -24.02
CA ASP A 528 16.94 -7.12 -25.18
C ASP A 528 17.22 -5.66 -24.74
N LEU A 529 18.49 -5.25 -24.80
CA LEU A 529 18.94 -3.92 -24.38
C LEU A 529 18.47 -2.80 -25.32
N GLU A 530 18.22 -3.12 -26.60
CA GLU A 530 17.71 -2.14 -27.56
C GLU A 530 16.25 -1.78 -27.21
N LEU A 531 15.41 -2.79 -27.02
CA LEU A 531 14.04 -2.61 -26.53
C LEU A 531 14.01 -1.92 -25.17
N THR A 532 14.91 -2.31 -24.26
CA THR A 532 15.02 -1.71 -22.92
C THR A 532 15.37 -0.23 -23.00
N ASN A 533 16.36 0.15 -23.81
CA ASN A 533 16.75 1.54 -23.99
C ASN A 533 15.61 2.36 -24.63
N ALA A 534 14.95 1.81 -25.66
CA ALA A 534 13.80 2.45 -26.30
C ALA A 534 12.65 2.70 -25.31
N LEU A 535 12.30 1.68 -24.50
CA LEU A 535 11.28 1.79 -23.46
C LEU A 535 11.68 2.73 -22.33
N TRP A 536 12.94 2.73 -21.91
CA TRP A 536 13.43 3.63 -20.89
C TRP A 536 13.27 5.09 -21.33
N ARG A 537 13.73 5.43 -22.56
CA ARG A 537 13.57 6.78 -23.12
C ARG A 537 12.10 7.18 -23.28
N TRP A 538 11.26 6.26 -23.77
CA TRP A 538 9.82 6.49 -23.83
C TRP A 538 9.24 6.74 -22.43
N GLY A 539 9.66 5.94 -21.44
CA GLY A 539 9.27 6.04 -20.05
C GLY A 539 9.63 7.38 -19.43
N GLN A 540 10.87 7.84 -19.58
CA GLN A 540 11.31 9.15 -19.09
C GLN A 540 10.46 10.26 -19.72
N ARG A 541 10.28 10.25 -21.05
CA ARG A 541 9.40 11.21 -21.73
C ARG A 541 7.96 11.16 -21.21
N ARG A 542 7.41 9.96 -20.99
CA ARG A 542 6.04 9.75 -20.49
C ARG A 542 5.87 10.23 -19.04
N LEU A 543 6.85 10.00 -18.18
CA LEU A 543 6.85 10.48 -16.79
C LEU A 543 7.02 12.00 -16.74
N SER A 544 7.81 12.56 -17.65
CA SER A 544 8.06 14.00 -17.76
C SER A 544 6.84 14.76 -18.29
N THR A 545 6.18 14.27 -19.33
CA THR A 545 5.14 15.04 -20.05
C THR A 545 3.72 14.85 -19.54
N HIS A 546 3.45 13.82 -18.76
CA HIS A 546 2.09 13.43 -18.38
C HIS A 546 1.99 13.05 -16.90
N PRO A 547 0.83 13.27 -16.25
CA PRO A 547 0.63 12.84 -14.89
C PRO A 547 0.77 11.32 -14.74
N THR A 548 1.31 10.94 -13.60
CA THR A 548 1.53 9.57 -13.14
C THR A 548 0.51 9.14 -12.08
N MET A 549 -0.28 10.10 -11.57
CA MET A 549 -1.36 9.89 -10.62
C MET A 549 -2.69 10.40 -11.17
N SER A 550 -3.78 9.80 -10.69
CA SER A 550 -5.11 10.35 -10.92
C SER A 550 -5.29 11.66 -10.14
N PRO A 551 -5.83 12.73 -10.77
CA PRO A 551 -6.17 13.96 -10.08
C PRO A 551 -7.13 13.76 -8.90
N ASN A 552 -7.99 12.73 -8.96
CA ASN A 552 -8.97 12.42 -7.91
C ASN A 552 -8.33 11.83 -6.65
N CYS A 553 -7.14 11.23 -6.78
CA CYS A 553 -6.40 10.71 -5.65
C CYS A 553 -5.39 11.71 -5.11
N TYR A 554 -5.05 12.76 -5.88
CA TYR A 554 -4.05 13.74 -5.48
C TYR A 554 -4.55 14.57 -4.30
N ILE A 555 -3.72 14.63 -3.26
CA ILE A 555 -3.90 15.55 -2.14
C ILE A 555 -2.68 16.46 -2.00
N ALA A 556 -2.94 17.75 -1.81
CA ALA A 556 -1.92 18.72 -1.47
C ALA A 556 -1.73 18.78 0.05
N ILE A 557 -0.52 19.09 0.54
CA ILE A 557 -0.24 19.27 1.97
C ILE A 557 -1.13 20.39 2.57
N SER A 558 -1.53 21.38 1.77
CA SER A 558 -2.48 22.41 2.20
C SER A 558 -3.88 21.89 2.54
N GLN A 559 -4.28 20.73 2.02
CA GLN A 559 -5.58 20.10 2.28
C GLN A 559 -5.57 19.24 3.54
N VAL A 560 -4.38 18.98 4.11
CA VAL A 560 -4.25 18.26 5.37
C VAL A 560 -4.68 19.20 6.50
N SER A 561 -5.86 18.95 7.06
CA SER A 561 -6.52 19.81 8.06
C SER A 561 -5.59 20.21 9.20
N ASP A 562 -5.64 21.49 9.55
CA ASP A 562 -5.07 22.03 10.79
C ASP A 562 -6.00 21.81 11.99
N HIS A 563 -7.29 21.59 11.72
CA HIS A 563 -8.31 21.50 12.74
C HIS A 563 -8.33 20.12 13.37
N VAL A 564 -7.78 20.07 14.59
CA VAL A 564 -7.67 18.91 15.47
C VAL A 564 -9.04 18.37 15.90
N ASP A 565 -10.09 19.17 15.85
CA ASP A 565 -11.34 18.83 16.52
C ASP A 565 -12.34 18.06 15.64
N ASN A 566 -12.09 17.94 14.33
CA ASN A 566 -12.93 17.20 13.39
C ASN A 566 -12.26 15.89 12.92
N PHE A 567 -12.15 14.92 13.82
CA PHE A 567 -11.65 13.57 13.51
C PHE A 567 -12.52 12.78 12.51
N GLU A 568 -13.69 13.30 12.14
CA GLU A 568 -14.67 12.59 11.30
C GLU A 568 -14.29 12.53 9.81
N VAL A 569 -13.34 13.34 9.33
CA VAL A 569 -12.93 13.35 7.92
C VAL A 569 -11.44 13.04 7.77
N SER A 570 -11.10 11.74 7.74
CA SER A 570 -9.75 11.31 7.37
C SER A 570 -9.55 11.53 5.87
N VAL A 571 -8.78 12.55 5.50
CA VAL A 571 -8.34 12.74 4.11
C VAL A 571 -7.37 11.60 3.79
N SER A 572 -7.78 10.73 2.86
CA SER A 572 -6.94 9.68 2.28
C SER A 572 -6.59 10.04 0.85
N GLY A 573 -5.34 9.86 0.45
CA GLY A 573 -4.95 10.15 -0.93
C GLY A 573 -3.49 9.85 -1.21
N ASP A 574 -3.01 10.39 -2.32
CA ASP A 574 -1.66 10.29 -2.82
C ASP A 574 -1.04 11.71 -2.84
N VAL A 575 0.20 11.85 -2.38
CA VAL A 575 0.93 13.13 -2.38
C VAL A 575 2.26 12.97 -3.13
N THR A 576 2.63 14.01 -3.87
CA THR A 576 3.99 14.18 -4.39
C THR A 576 4.67 15.27 -3.60
N ALA A 577 5.84 14.99 -3.03
CA ALA A 577 6.57 15.92 -2.18
C ALA A 577 8.08 15.70 -2.28
N VAL A 578 8.87 16.72 -1.93
CA VAL A 578 10.31 16.59 -1.66
C VAL A 578 10.52 16.16 -0.22
N VAL A 579 11.51 15.30 0.00
CA VAL A 579 11.96 14.92 1.34
C VAL A 579 12.95 15.96 1.85
N THR A 580 12.58 16.71 2.88
CA THR A 580 13.43 17.76 3.47
C THR A 580 14.29 17.22 4.61
N SER A 581 13.87 16.14 5.27
CA SER A 581 14.65 15.46 6.31
C SER A 581 14.20 14.01 6.51
N ILE A 582 15.10 13.17 7.01
CA ILE A 582 14.87 11.76 7.37
C ILE A 582 15.25 11.61 8.84
N LEU A 583 14.28 11.30 9.69
CA LEU A 583 14.43 11.35 11.13
C LEU A 583 14.18 9.95 11.74
N PRO A 584 15.23 9.17 12.04
CA PRO A 584 15.09 7.83 12.59
C PRO A 584 14.57 7.86 14.02
N THR A 585 13.64 6.97 14.35
CA THR A 585 13.35 6.66 15.75
C THR A 585 14.51 5.82 16.30
N PRO A 586 15.13 6.21 17.43
CA PRO A 586 16.21 5.43 18.05
C PRO A 586 15.79 3.99 18.30
N GLU A 587 16.68 3.03 18.04
CA GLU A 587 16.35 1.60 18.10
C GLU A 587 15.84 1.18 19.49
N HIS A 588 16.42 1.73 20.57
CA HIS A 588 15.98 1.47 21.94
C HIS A 588 14.56 2.00 22.27
N LEU A 589 14.03 2.91 21.44
CA LEU A 589 12.66 3.41 21.52
C LEU A 589 11.71 2.68 20.55
N ARG A 590 12.21 1.82 19.65
CA ARG A 590 11.37 1.10 18.69
C ARG A 590 10.62 -0.04 19.37
N ARG A 591 9.30 0.09 19.41
CA ARG A 591 8.29 -0.88 19.84
C ARG A 591 7.28 -1.11 18.72
N SER A 592 6.33 -2.02 18.92
CA SER A 592 5.25 -2.28 17.94
C SER A 592 4.31 -1.09 17.75
N ASP A 593 4.19 -0.23 18.77
CA ASP A 593 3.32 0.95 18.82
C ASP A 593 4.05 2.28 18.56
N THR A 594 5.36 2.24 18.33
CA THR A 594 6.15 3.41 17.96
C THR A 594 6.52 3.37 16.48
N PRO A 595 6.57 4.52 15.80
CA PRO A 595 7.02 4.56 14.43
C PRO A 595 8.49 4.17 14.29
N ARG A 596 8.87 3.76 13.09
CA ARG A 596 10.28 3.43 12.75
C ARG A 596 11.10 4.69 12.49
N GLY A 597 10.44 5.72 12.00
CA GLY A 597 10.98 7.05 11.84
C GLY A 597 9.98 7.95 11.14
N PHE A 598 10.44 9.15 10.80
CA PHE A 598 9.66 10.20 10.18
C PHE A 598 10.37 10.73 8.95
N LEU A 599 9.60 11.08 7.92
CA LEU A 599 10.05 11.92 6.82
C LEU A 599 9.49 13.33 7.03
N ARG A 600 10.29 14.36 6.78
CA ARG A 600 9.79 15.74 6.62
C ARG A 600 9.52 15.97 5.15
N LEU A 601 8.31 16.39 4.82
CA LEU A 601 7.82 16.50 3.45
C LEU A 601 7.38 17.92 3.12
N TRP A 602 7.66 18.35 1.89
CA TRP A 602 7.25 19.64 1.35
C TRP A 602 6.77 19.49 -0.09
N ASP A 603 5.65 20.10 -0.44
CA ASP A 603 5.10 20.13 -1.81
C ASP A 603 4.92 21.57 -2.33
N GLY A 604 5.38 22.57 -1.59
CA GLY A 604 5.23 23.97 -1.97
C GLY A 604 3.80 24.52 -1.88
N THR A 605 2.86 23.80 -1.27
CA THR A 605 1.48 24.27 -0.98
C THR A 605 1.31 24.66 0.50
N GLY A 606 0.19 25.31 0.85
CA GLY A 606 -0.16 25.61 2.24
C GLY A 606 0.55 26.83 2.83
N PRO A 607 0.29 27.18 4.10
CA PRO A 607 0.93 28.31 4.77
C PRO A 607 2.44 28.06 4.96
N SER A 608 3.24 29.13 4.89
CA SER A 608 4.70 29.04 5.00
C SER A 608 5.15 28.84 6.44
N ARG A 609 5.09 27.59 6.89
CA ARG A 609 5.49 27.17 8.24
C ARG A 609 5.98 25.73 8.25
N SER A 610 6.77 25.39 9.24
CA SER A 610 7.18 24.01 9.52
C SER A 610 6.35 23.47 10.68
N ASP A 611 5.68 22.34 10.50
CA ASP A 611 4.97 21.68 11.59
C ASP A 611 5.97 21.24 12.66
N PRO A 612 5.61 21.21 13.95
CA PRO A 612 6.53 20.82 15.02
C PRO A 612 7.18 19.45 14.77
N MET A 613 8.46 19.31 15.14
CA MET A 613 9.11 18.00 15.10
C MET A 613 8.53 17.10 16.20
N PRO A 614 8.41 15.78 15.97
CA PRO A 614 7.95 14.86 17.01
C PRO A 614 8.92 14.83 18.19
N ASN A 615 8.38 14.89 19.41
CA ASN A 615 9.16 14.69 20.62
C ASN A 615 9.79 13.28 20.60
N ASN A 616 11.04 13.15 21.04
CA ASN A 616 11.84 11.89 21.07
C ASN A 616 12.54 11.48 19.77
N VAL A 617 12.58 12.35 18.76
CA VAL A 617 13.33 12.07 17.54
C VAL A 617 14.66 12.82 17.59
N VAL A 618 15.75 12.06 17.69
CA VAL A 618 17.10 12.61 17.62
C VAL A 618 17.33 13.07 16.20
N ASN A 619 17.48 14.38 15.99
CA ASN A 619 17.97 14.87 14.72
C ASN A 619 19.46 14.51 14.65
N VAL A 620 19.74 13.38 14.01
CA VAL A 620 21.10 12.80 13.91
C VAL A 620 22.08 13.77 13.23
N ASN A 621 21.57 14.78 12.50
CA ASN A 621 22.39 15.79 11.83
C ASN A 621 22.46 17.14 12.58
N ALA A 622 21.88 17.27 13.78
CA ALA A 622 21.71 18.55 14.47
C ALA A 622 22.92 19.06 15.26
N ALA A 623 24.00 18.28 15.39
CA ALA A 623 25.14 18.71 16.20
C ALA A 623 25.85 19.95 15.61
N ASP A 624 25.88 20.11 14.28
CA ASP A 624 26.60 21.22 13.61
C ASP A 624 25.79 21.96 12.52
N GLN A 625 24.57 21.53 12.19
CA GLN A 625 23.77 22.15 11.14
C GLN A 625 22.61 22.96 11.74
N SER A 626 22.60 24.26 11.43
CA SER A 626 21.46 25.17 11.51
C SER A 626 20.13 24.42 11.39
N ILE A 627 19.22 24.62 12.36
CA ILE A 627 17.87 24.01 12.47
C ILE A 627 16.93 24.60 11.40
N ALA A 628 17.39 24.63 10.16
CA ALA A 628 16.63 25.14 9.06
C ALA A 628 15.74 24.02 8.48
N ASP A 629 14.45 24.31 8.31
CA ASP A 629 13.49 23.39 7.72
C ASP A 629 12.59 24.13 6.71
N PRO A 630 12.76 23.90 5.40
CA PRO A 630 13.68 22.93 4.78
C PRO A 630 15.18 23.30 4.89
N PRO A 631 16.12 22.33 4.89
CA PRO A 631 17.56 22.60 5.02
C PRO A 631 18.21 23.04 3.70
N GLU A 632 19.43 23.60 3.79
CA GLU A 632 20.23 24.09 2.64
C GLU A 632 20.43 22.99 1.58
N GLN A 633 20.62 21.73 2.03
CA GLN A 633 20.79 20.60 1.14
C GLN A 633 19.57 20.37 0.23
N ALA A 634 18.35 20.56 0.72
CA ALA A 634 17.14 20.42 -0.09
C ALA A 634 17.07 21.53 -1.15
N LEU A 635 17.44 22.77 -0.79
CA LEU A 635 17.51 23.91 -1.71
C LEU A 635 18.55 23.70 -2.82
N ILE A 636 19.77 23.26 -2.46
CA ILE A 636 20.83 22.96 -3.44
C ILE A 636 20.36 21.87 -4.42
N ARG A 637 19.64 20.85 -3.93
CA ARG A 637 19.09 19.81 -4.80
C ARG A 637 18.01 20.35 -5.73
N ILE A 638 17.10 21.20 -5.24
CA ILE A 638 16.10 21.85 -6.08
C ILE A 638 16.77 22.75 -7.14
N GLU A 639 17.80 23.51 -6.80
CA GLU A 639 18.57 24.30 -7.78
C GLU A 639 19.18 23.41 -8.87
N LYS A 640 19.84 22.30 -8.49
CA LYS A 640 20.41 21.36 -9.46
C LYS A 640 19.35 20.79 -10.41
N ILE A 641 18.17 20.46 -9.87
CA ILE A 641 17.04 19.94 -10.67
C ILE A 641 16.53 21.01 -11.64
N LEU A 642 16.33 22.25 -11.19
CA LEU A 642 15.89 23.34 -12.05
C LEU A 642 16.90 23.66 -13.15
N ASN A 643 18.20 23.62 -12.84
CA ASN A 643 19.26 23.78 -13.85
C ASN A 643 19.23 22.64 -14.87
N ALA A 644 19.03 21.40 -14.43
CA ALA A 644 18.92 20.23 -15.32
C ALA A 644 17.70 20.32 -16.25
N ILE A 645 16.53 20.72 -15.71
CA ILE A 645 15.30 20.91 -16.49
C ILE A 645 15.44 22.07 -17.48
N SER A 646 16.21 23.12 -17.12
CA SER A 646 16.42 24.30 -17.97
C SER A 646 17.53 24.12 -19.01
N SER A 647 18.24 22.99 -19.01
CA SER A 647 19.32 22.72 -19.95
C SER A 647 18.83 22.70 -21.40
N ALA A 648 19.62 23.25 -22.32
CA ALA A 648 19.28 23.39 -23.73
C ALA A 648 19.05 22.06 -24.46
N GLU A 649 19.51 20.94 -23.89
CA GLU A 649 19.42 19.62 -24.51
C GLU A 649 17.99 19.05 -24.55
N HIS A 650 17.11 19.50 -23.66
CA HIS A 650 15.69 19.14 -23.67
C HIS A 650 14.85 20.38 -23.33
N PRO A 651 14.51 21.24 -24.30
CA PRO A 651 13.75 22.46 -24.05
C PRO A 651 12.29 22.11 -23.71
N ASP A 652 12.08 21.64 -22.48
CA ASP A 652 10.75 21.56 -21.91
C ASP A 652 10.29 22.96 -21.54
N THR A 653 9.33 23.47 -22.31
CA THR A 653 8.76 24.81 -22.11
C THR A 653 7.98 24.93 -20.81
N THR A 654 7.67 23.82 -20.13
CA THR A 654 6.86 23.80 -18.90
C THR A 654 7.48 24.64 -17.78
N CYS A 655 8.81 24.56 -17.61
CA CYS A 655 9.56 25.22 -16.54
C CYS A 655 10.39 26.42 -17.03
N VAL A 656 10.17 26.91 -18.25
CA VAL A 656 10.86 28.11 -18.75
C VAL A 656 10.54 29.30 -17.85
N GLY A 657 11.60 29.95 -17.34
CA GLY A 657 11.48 31.11 -16.44
C GLY A 657 11.20 30.78 -14.97
N VAL A 658 11.29 29.51 -14.58
CA VAL A 658 11.29 29.07 -13.18
C VAL A 658 12.72 29.22 -12.64
N ASN A 659 12.90 30.07 -11.63
CA ASN A 659 14.22 30.31 -11.04
C ASN A 659 14.42 29.44 -9.79
N ALA A 660 15.67 29.10 -9.50
CA ALA A 660 16.03 28.48 -8.23
C ALA A 660 15.64 29.41 -7.07
N PRO A 661 14.79 28.95 -6.13
CA PRO A 661 14.33 29.80 -5.05
C PRO A 661 15.43 30.02 -4.02
N LEU A 662 15.58 31.25 -3.53
CA LEU A 662 16.48 31.55 -2.41
C LEU A 662 16.03 30.86 -1.11
N ALA A 663 14.72 30.69 -0.92
CA ALA A 663 14.13 29.96 0.21
C ALA A 663 12.76 29.39 -0.19
N LEU A 664 12.27 28.38 0.52
CA LEU A 664 11.01 27.72 0.18
C LEU A 664 9.83 28.36 0.94
N CYS A 665 8.76 28.76 0.24
CA CYS A 665 7.43 28.97 0.82
C CYS A 665 6.62 27.66 0.90
N GLY A 666 5.52 27.66 1.67
CA GLY A 666 4.67 26.47 1.87
C GLY A 666 4.96 25.71 3.16
N ARG A 667 4.09 24.73 3.45
CA ARG A 667 4.08 23.96 4.69
C ARG A 667 5.04 22.79 4.60
N VAL A 668 5.81 22.56 5.67
CA VAL A 668 6.55 21.30 5.87
C VAL A 668 5.80 20.45 6.89
N ILE A 669 5.46 19.21 6.53
CA ILE A 669 4.70 18.28 7.38
C ILE A 669 5.51 17.01 7.69
N ASN A 670 5.19 16.36 8.80
CA ASN A 670 5.73 15.05 9.14
C ASN A 670 4.98 13.93 8.41
N ALA A 671 5.68 12.91 7.93
CA ALA A 671 5.11 11.65 7.52
C ALA A 671 5.68 10.51 8.36
N ILE A 672 4.81 9.81 9.08
CA ILE A 672 5.13 8.70 9.99
C ILE A 672 5.27 7.42 9.19
N ILE A 673 6.41 6.73 9.36
CA ILE A 673 6.65 5.41 8.76
C ILE A 673 6.47 4.34 9.85
N TRP A 674 5.42 3.54 9.73
CA TRP A 674 5.13 2.44 10.67
C TRP A 674 5.82 1.12 10.29
N GLU A 675 5.96 0.88 8.99
CA GLU A 675 6.40 -0.41 8.47
C GLU A 675 7.92 -0.54 8.44
N GLU A 676 8.45 -1.55 9.12
CA GLU A 676 9.88 -1.87 9.17
C GLU A 676 10.47 -2.12 7.78
N ASP A 677 9.74 -2.83 6.91
CA ASP A 677 10.21 -3.13 5.56
C ASP A 677 10.35 -1.87 4.70
N LEU A 678 9.43 -0.92 4.86
CA LEU A 678 9.51 0.38 4.17
C LEU A 678 10.63 1.23 4.75
N TRP A 679 10.77 1.28 6.08
CA TRP A 679 11.85 2.03 6.73
C TRP A 679 13.24 1.52 6.33
N ASN A 680 13.40 0.20 6.20
CA ASN A 680 14.65 -0.40 5.72
C ASN A 680 15.01 0.00 4.28
N LEU A 681 14.01 0.19 3.40
CA LEU A 681 14.26 0.73 2.07
C LEU A 681 14.82 2.17 2.17
N ILE A 682 14.22 2.99 3.03
CA ILE A 682 14.64 4.39 3.25
C ILE A 682 16.05 4.44 3.83
N GLN A 683 16.27 3.82 4.99
CA GLN A 683 17.49 4.00 5.79
C GLN A 683 18.65 3.11 5.34
N ARG A 684 18.40 1.82 5.03
CA ARG A 684 19.48 0.85 4.75
C ARG A 684 19.83 0.77 3.28
N VAL A 685 18.84 0.81 2.40
CA VAL A 685 19.07 0.75 0.95
C VAL A 685 19.40 2.13 0.38
N GLY A 686 18.98 3.20 1.05
CA GLY A 686 19.25 4.57 0.63
C GLY A 686 18.53 4.96 -0.66
N ILE A 687 17.33 4.40 -0.92
CA ILE A 687 16.56 4.73 -2.13
C ILE A 687 16.01 6.16 -2.13
N ILE A 688 16.03 6.83 -0.97
CA ILE A 688 15.61 8.22 -0.79
C ILE A 688 16.73 8.97 -0.09
N ASN A 689 17.01 10.18 -0.56
CA ASN A 689 17.89 11.12 0.09
C ASN A 689 17.15 12.45 0.37
N ILE A 690 17.75 13.31 1.18
CA ILE A 690 17.28 14.70 1.33
C ILE A 690 17.34 15.39 -0.04
N GLY A 691 16.24 16.04 -0.43
CA GLY A 691 16.03 16.64 -1.74
C GLY A 691 15.46 15.68 -2.79
N SER A 692 15.26 14.40 -2.48
CA SER A 692 14.56 13.47 -3.38
C SER A 692 13.06 13.81 -3.45
N PHE A 693 12.53 13.88 -4.67
CA PHE A 693 11.09 13.90 -4.89
C PHE A 693 10.54 12.48 -4.79
N ILE A 694 9.47 12.33 -4.02
CA ILE A 694 8.80 11.05 -3.81
C ILE A 694 7.31 11.20 -4.07
N ARG A 695 6.70 10.09 -4.45
CA ARG A 695 5.27 9.88 -4.42
C ARG A 695 4.92 8.94 -3.29
N LEU A 696 4.06 9.40 -2.39
CA LEU A 696 3.43 8.56 -1.38
C LEU A 696 2.01 8.28 -1.80
N ARG A 697 1.63 7.01 -1.87
CA ARG A 697 0.26 6.61 -2.20
C ARG A 697 -0.46 6.04 -0.99
N ASN A 698 -1.77 6.22 -0.96
CA ASN A 698 -2.66 5.70 0.08
C ASN A 698 -2.16 6.11 1.48
N ILE A 699 -1.92 7.40 1.66
CA ILE A 699 -1.61 8.00 2.96
C ILE A 699 -2.87 8.56 3.58
N ASN A 700 -2.88 8.62 4.91
CA ASN A 700 -3.98 9.18 5.69
C ASN A 700 -3.46 10.29 6.60
N ASN A 701 -4.28 11.30 6.89
CA ASN A 701 -3.98 12.21 8.00
C ASN A 701 -3.99 11.43 9.34
N ALA A 702 -3.03 11.70 10.20
CA ALA A 702 -2.89 11.09 11.51
C ALA A 702 -2.34 12.08 12.54
N MET A 703 -2.60 11.79 13.81
CA MET A 703 -2.03 12.51 14.93
C MET A 703 -1.22 11.56 15.80
N LEU A 704 -0.08 12.03 16.28
CA LEU A 704 0.70 11.26 17.25
C LEU A 704 -0.04 11.22 18.60
N PRO A 705 -0.12 10.06 19.27
CA PRO A 705 -0.79 9.90 20.56
C PRO A 705 -0.03 10.56 21.73
N SER A 706 1.23 10.93 21.55
CA SER A 706 2.00 11.74 22.50
C SER A 706 1.32 13.09 22.65
N GLY A 707 0.99 13.55 23.87
CA GLY A 707 0.17 14.75 24.15
C GLY A 707 0.52 16.06 23.43
N SER A 708 1.63 16.14 22.70
CA SER A 708 1.86 17.09 21.61
C SER A 708 0.99 16.77 20.38
N ARG A 709 -0.04 17.59 20.13
CA ARG A 709 -0.91 17.54 18.95
C ARG A 709 -0.11 17.82 17.65
N VAL A 710 0.70 16.86 17.18
CA VAL A 710 1.50 16.98 15.96
C VAL A 710 0.74 16.32 14.81
N ASN A 711 0.32 17.13 13.84
CA ASN A 711 -0.29 16.67 12.60
C ASN A 711 0.76 15.97 11.74
N CYS A 712 0.41 14.79 11.25
CA CYS A 712 1.28 13.96 10.44
C CYS A 712 0.51 13.26 9.34
N LEU A 713 1.20 12.89 8.27
CA LEU A 713 0.73 11.89 7.32
C LEU A 713 1.13 10.51 7.87
N SER A 714 0.23 9.52 7.81
CA SER A 714 0.53 8.15 8.20
C SER A 714 0.77 7.28 6.97
N VAL A 715 1.90 6.58 6.96
CA VAL A 715 2.30 5.63 5.93
C VAL A 715 2.26 4.21 6.53
N HIS A 716 1.29 3.40 6.11
CA HIS A 716 0.98 2.07 6.64
C HIS A 716 1.30 0.95 5.62
N ALA A 717 1.07 -0.32 5.99
CA ALA A 717 1.31 -1.51 5.16
C ALA A 717 0.69 -1.53 3.75
N LYS A 718 -0.32 -0.69 3.50
CA LYS A 718 -0.97 -0.54 2.18
C LYS A 718 -0.52 0.70 1.42
N SER A 719 0.26 1.56 2.05
CA SER A 719 0.86 2.71 1.41
C SER A 719 2.04 2.28 0.55
N SER A 720 2.37 3.08 -0.45
CA SER A 720 3.57 2.88 -1.27
C SER A 720 4.39 4.15 -1.32
N LEU A 721 5.70 4.00 -1.33
CA LEU A 721 6.65 5.08 -1.54
C LEU A 721 7.40 4.82 -2.83
N THR A 722 7.34 5.76 -3.77
CA THR A 722 8.06 5.65 -5.05
C THR A 722 8.89 6.92 -5.28
N PRO A 723 10.23 6.84 -5.31
CA PRO A 723 11.08 7.94 -5.77
C PRO A 723 10.76 8.30 -7.23
N LEU A 724 10.70 9.61 -7.52
CA LEU A 724 10.39 10.13 -8.86
C LEU A 724 11.66 10.66 -9.54
N PRO A 725 11.77 10.53 -10.88
CA PRO A 725 12.74 11.28 -11.67
C PRO A 725 12.61 12.79 -11.43
N HIS A 726 13.73 13.51 -11.53
CA HIS A 726 13.78 14.94 -11.27
C HIS A 726 12.98 15.77 -12.28
N ASP A 727 12.80 15.25 -13.50
CA ASP A 727 12.07 15.88 -14.59
C ASP A 727 10.62 15.41 -14.70
N ALA A 728 10.15 14.58 -13.76
CA ALA A 728 8.77 14.08 -13.76
C ALA A 728 7.74 15.21 -13.77
N TYR A 729 6.58 14.97 -14.39
CA TYR A 729 5.51 15.93 -14.59
C TYR A 729 5.10 16.61 -13.27
N GLU A 730 4.86 15.82 -12.24
CA GLU A 730 4.46 16.35 -10.92
C GLU A 730 5.55 17.23 -10.31
N VAL A 731 6.83 16.86 -10.45
CA VAL A 731 7.95 17.64 -9.92
C VAL A 731 7.98 19.02 -10.58
N LYS A 732 7.87 19.07 -11.92
CA LYS A 732 7.81 20.32 -12.68
C LYS A 732 6.61 21.18 -12.30
N MET A 733 5.44 20.56 -12.16
CA MET A 733 4.22 21.27 -11.76
C MET A 733 4.32 21.83 -10.33
N LEU A 734 4.91 21.09 -9.38
CA LEU A 734 5.16 21.57 -8.02
C LEU A 734 6.13 22.76 -8.02
N LEU A 735 7.26 22.66 -8.72
CA LEU A 735 8.26 23.73 -8.81
C LEU A 735 7.71 24.99 -9.49
N LYS A 736 6.94 24.83 -10.57
CA LYS A 736 6.25 25.94 -11.25
C LYS A 736 5.20 26.59 -10.36
N GLY A 737 4.41 25.77 -9.65
CA GLY A 737 3.42 26.25 -8.69
C GLY A 737 4.07 27.05 -7.56
N HIS A 738 5.19 26.56 -7.04
CA HIS A 738 5.99 27.24 -6.03
C HIS A 738 6.55 28.59 -6.51
N ASP A 739 7.21 28.64 -7.67
CA ASP A 739 7.73 29.89 -8.25
C ASP A 739 6.61 30.91 -8.50
N THR A 740 5.45 30.45 -8.96
CA THR A 740 4.26 31.31 -9.11
C THR A 740 3.83 31.94 -7.78
N ARG A 741 3.91 31.18 -6.67
CA ARG A 741 3.59 31.71 -5.33
C ARG A 741 4.63 32.74 -4.86
N LEU A 742 5.92 32.48 -5.08
CA LEU A 742 6.97 33.44 -4.75
C LEU A 742 6.81 34.75 -5.53
N LYS A 743 6.52 34.68 -6.84
CA LYS A 743 6.25 35.85 -7.69
C LYS A 743 5.02 36.65 -7.23
N ARG A 744 4.05 36.00 -6.59
CA ARG A 744 2.89 36.64 -5.94
C ARG A 744 3.19 37.25 -4.57
N GLY A 745 4.43 37.14 -4.09
CA GLY A 745 4.83 37.68 -2.79
C GLY A 745 4.37 36.84 -1.59
N VAL A 746 4.06 35.55 -1.78
CA VAL A 746 3.81 34.64 -0.65
C VAL A 746 5.10 34.55 0.18
N PRO A 747 5.05 34.78 1.51
CA PRO A 747 6.24 34.77 2.35
C PRO A 747 6.92 33.40 2.32
N THR A 748 8.25 33.38 2.41
CA THR A 748 9.01 32.14 2.58
C THR A 748 8.81 31.58 3.99
N ASN A 749 9.08 30.29 4.18
CA ASN A 749 9.04 29.68 5.50
C ASN A 749 10.13 30.33 6.36
N PRO A 750 9.80 30.91 7.54
CA PRO A 750 10.77 31.63 8.36
C PRO A 750 11.89 30.74 8.90
N THR A 751 11.66 29.42 8.93
CA THR A 751 12.67 28.43 9.32
C THR A 751 13.41 27.83 8.12
N SER A 752 13.06 28.17 6.87
CA SER A 752 13.79 27.67 5.70
C SER A 752 15.23 28.15 5.70
N ALA A 753 16.14 27.30 5.24
CA ALA A 753 17.49 27.72 4.90
C ALA A 753 17.45 28.74 3.75
N ILE A 754 18.58 29.40 3.54
CA ILE A 754 18.79 30.30 2.41
C ILE A 754 19.78 29.62 1.46
N LEU A 755 19.43 29.54 0.18
CA LEU A 755 20.30 29.03 -0.87
C LEU A 755 21.59 29.88 -0.90
N PRO A 756 22.79 29.28 -0.91
CA PRO A 756 24.03 30.04 -0.93
C PRO A 756 24.09 30.93 -2.17
N GLY A 757 24.27 32.23 -1.98
CA GLY A 757 24.41 33.16 -3.11
C GLY A 757 25.61 32.80 -3.98
N LYS A 758 25.45 32.88 -5.31
CA LYS A 758 26.51 32.60 -6.31
C LYS A 758 27.71 33.58 -6.25
N SER A 759 27.68 34.61 -5.42
CA SER A 759 28.61 35.76 -5.44
C SER A 759 29.61 35.86 -4.28
N ALA A 760 29.64 34.93 -3.34
CA ALA A 760 30.69 34.88 -2.33
C ALA A 760 31.66 33.72 -2.65
N PRO A 761 32.96 33.97 -2.86
CA PRO A 761 33.95 32.90 -2.84
C PRO A 761 33.97 32.36 -1.41
N ARG A 762 33.19 31.30 -1.17
CA ARG A 762 33.25 30.51 0.05
C ARG A 762 34.71 30.02 0.15
N PRO A 763 35.39 30.13 1.30
CA PRO A 763 36.68 29.50 1.47
C PRO A 763 36.53 28.04 1.02
N GLN A 764 37.39 27.61 0.11
CA GLN A 764 37.42 26.24 -0.39
C GLN A 764 37.76 25.31 0.78
N PHE A 765 36.77 25.02 1.62
CA PHE A 765 36.68 23.70 2.19
C PHE A 765 36.56 22.79 1.00
N THR A 766 37.64 22.08 0.72
CA THR A 766 37.63 20.93 -0.17
C THR A 766 36.57 19.98 0.39
N THR A 767 35.34 20.15 -0.09
CA THR A 767 34.34 19.11 -0.14
C THR A 767 34.90 18.11 -1.14
N ARG A 768 35.95 17.38 -0.73
CA ARG A 768 36.01 15.96 -1.05
C ARG A 768 34.59 15.49 -0.75
N GLU A 769 33.97 14.84 -1.71
CA GLU A 769 32.90 13.90 -1.45
C GLU A 769 33.44 12.93 -0.37
N ALA A 770 33.34 13.34 0.89
CA ALA A 770 33.17 12.43 1.98
C ALA A 770 31.84 11.81 1.61
N ALA A 771 31.91 10.67 0.90
CA ALA A 771 30.83 9.72 0.82
C ALA A 771 30.14 9.78 2.18
N ILE A 772 28.84 10.09 2.18
CA ILE A 772 27.99 10.16 3.37
C ILE A 772 28.36 8.95 4.21
N SER A 773 29.29 9.11 5.16
CA SER A 773 29.80 7.98 5.90
C SER A 773 28.76 7.83 6.97
N GLY A 774 27.72 7.05 6.64
CA GLY A 774 26.69 6.70 7.60
C GLY A 774 27.37 6.28 8.90
N PHE A 775 26.78 6.68 10.01
CA PHE A 775 27.26 6.31 11.33
C PHE A 775 27.52 4.80 11.35
N SER A 776 28.76 4.43 11.67
CA SER A 776 29.12 3.03 11.83
C SER A 776 28.68 2.58 13.22
N MET A 777 28.12 1.37 13.30
CA MET A 777 27.88 0.73 14.59
C MET A 777 29.23 0.38 15.24
N LEU A 778 29.33 0.41 16.57
CA LEU A 778 30.57 0.09 17.30
C LEU A 778 31.05 -1.34 17.02
N ASP A 779 30.15 -2.31 16.89
CA ASP A 779 30.50 -3.69 16.49
C ASP A 779 31.14 -3.74 15.09
N GLU A 780 30.66 -2.93 14.14
CA GLU A 780 31.29 -2.81 12.82
C GLU A 780 32.70 -2.22 12.94
N CYS A 781 32.84 -1.19 13.78
CA CYS A 781 34.14 -0.58 14.09
C CYS A 781 35.11 -1.64 14.65
N LEU A 782 34.64 -2.52 15.54
CA LEU A 782 35.42 -3.60 16.16
C LEU A 782 35.76 -4.75 15.19
N ARG A 783 34.96 -4.98 14.14
CA ARG A 783 35.21 -6.04 13.15
C ARG A 783 36.15 -5.63 12.01
N LYS A 784 36.13 -4.36 11.58
CA LYS A 784 36.99 -3.93 10.47
C LYS A 784 38.47 -3.90 10.87
N PRO A 785 39.40 -4.35 10.00
CA PRO A 785 40.83 -4.35 10.32
C PRO A 785 41.36 -2.92 10.57
N ALA A 786 42.26 -2.76 11.54
CA ALA A 786 42.95 -1.50 11.79
C ALA A 786 44.16 -1.33 10.85
N PRO A 787 44.51 -0.10 10.42
CA PRO A 787 43.91 1.17 10.82
C PRO A 787 42.64 1.52 10.04
N ALA A 788 41.63 2.05 10.73
CA ALA A 788 40.39 2.50 10.13
C ALA A 788 39.77 3.64 10.95
N THR A 789 39.09 4.56 10.27
CA THR A 789 38.41 5.71 10.89
C THR A 789 36.91 5.63 10.64
N PHE A 790 36.12 5.94 11.65
CA PHE A 790 34.67 5.81 11.67
C PHE A 790 34.06 7.06 12.28
N THR A 791 32.89 7.45 11.81
CA THR A 791 32.00 8.37 12.53
C THR A 791 30.98 7.52 13.26
N VAL A 792 30.87 7.68 14.58
CA VAL A 792 29.98 6.88 15.42
C VAL A 792 29.06 7.78 16.22
N GLN A 793 27.87 7.25 16.50
CA GLN A 793 26.88 7.86 17.39
C GLN A 793 26.74 6.93 18.60
N CYS A 794 27.07 7.41 19.79
CA CYS A 794 27.20 6.57 20.98
C CYS A 794 26.78 7.31 22.26
N GLU A 795 26.44 6.56 23.31
CA GLU A 795 26.23 7.08 24.67
C GLU A 795 27.53 6.90 25.47
N VAL A 796 27.96 7.94 26.19
CA VAL A 796 29.08 7.82 27.13
C VAL A 796 28.54 7.30 28.45
N SER A 797 28.96 6.11 28.86
CA SER A 797 28.50 5.52 30.12
C SER A 797 29.31 6.00 31.33
N HIS A 798 30.63 6.06 31.21
CA HIS A 798 31.55 6.49 32.25
C HIS A 798 32.94 6.83 31.68
N THR A 799 33.79 7.40 32.52
CA THR A 799 35.18 7.73 32.20
C THR A 799 36.15 6.73 32.85
N LEU A 800 37.34 6.60 32.29
CA LEU A 800 38.44 5.81 32.84
C LEU A 800 39.69 6.70 33.01
N PRO A 801 40.23 6.86 34.23
CA PRO A 801 39.78 6.23 35.49
C PRO A 801 38.36 6.63 35.89
N ALA A 802 37.64 5.72 36.55
CA ALA A 802 36.31 5.99 37.07
C ALA A 802 36.35 7.19 38.01
N SER A 803 35.51 8.19 37.73
CA SER A 803 35.66 9.52 38.32
C SER A 803 34.34 10.08 38.82
N ASP A 804 34.39 10.81 39.92
CA ASP A 804 33.27 11.62 40.39
C ASP A 804 33.28 12.95 39.63
N LEU A 805 32.34 13.11 38.69
CA LEU A 805 32.21 14.32 37.88
C LEU A 805 31.81 15.56 38.70
N ASN A 806 31.56 15.44 40.01
CA ASN A 806 31.34 16.56 40.91
C ASN A 806 32.64 17.08 41.57
N SER A 807 33.78 16.41 41.36
CA SER A 807 35.06 16.79 41.95
C SER A 807 36.05 17.27 40.89
N ILE A 808 36.69 18.43 41.12
CA ILE A 808 37.77 18.96 40.27
C ILE A 808 39.00 18.05 40.28
N ASP A 809 39.18 17.25 41.33
CA ASP A 809 40.30 16.30 41.40
C ASP A 809 40.22 15.23 40.31
N THR A 810 39.03 14.98 39.74
CA THR A 810 38.85 14.16 38.54
C THR A 810 39.68 14.66 37.36
N LEU A 811 39.67 15.96 37.07
CA LEU A 811 40.44 16.51 35.96
C LEU A 811 41.95 16.40 36.22
N LYS A 812 42.37 16.50 37.48
CA LYS A 812 43.78 16.26 37.86
C LYS A 812 44.17 14.80 37.64
N ALA A 813 43.27 13.85 37.92
CA ALA A 813 43.50 12.44 37.68
C ALA A 813 43.61 12.10 36.18
N PHE A 814 43.00 12.91 35.31
CA PHE A 814 43.16 12.81 33.85
C PHE A 814 44.45 13.44 33.33
N CYS A 815 45.15 14.26 34.12
CA CYS A 815 46.40 14.87 33.70
C CYS A 815 47.60 13.97 33.98
N VAL A 816 48.41 13.72 32.96
CA VAL A 816 49.69 13.04 33.08
C VAL A 816 50.81 14.05 32.84
N LYS A 817 51.77 14.12 33.78
CA LYS A 817 52.99 14.92 33.60
C LYS A 817 53.92 14.25 32.60
N GLN A 818 54.35 15.01 31.60
CA GLN A 818 55.37 14.64 30.64
C GLN A 818 56.78 14.88 31.20
N LYS A 819 57.79 14.33 30.49
CA LYS A 819 59.21 14.44 30.90
C LYS A 819 59.73 15.87 30.88
N ASP A 820 59.16 16.73 30.06
CA ASP A 820 59.50 18.16 29.97
C ASP A 820 58.80 19.01 31.05
N GLY A 821 58.04 18.38 31.95
CA GLY A 821 57.28 19.04 33.01
C GLY A 821 55.92 19.58 32.56
N SER A 822 55.58 19.49 31.26
CA SER A 822 54.24 19.82 30.77
C SER A 822 53.21 18.79 31.26
N ALA A 823 51.95 19.18 31.36
CA ALA A 823 50.84 18.25 31.61
C ALA A 823 50.08 18.03 30.30
N VAL A 824 49.57 16.82 30.09
CA VAL A 824 48.61 16.50 29.02
C VAL A 824 47.47 15.67 29.57
N PHE A 825 46.28 15.85 29.00
CA PHE A 825 45.16 14.98 29.32
C PHE A 825 45.35 13.59 28.71
N ARG A 826 45.03 12.56 29.49
CA ARG A 826 44.98 11.16 29.10
C ARG A 826 43.95 10.42 29.93
N PHE A 827 42.80 10.15 29.33
CA PHE A 827 41.72 9.34 29.91
C PHE A 827 41.05 8.54 28.80
N ALA A 828 40.08 7.69 29.14
CA ALA A 828 39.22 7.06 28.15
C ALA A 828 37.74 7.32 28.47
N LEU A 829 36.92 7.35 27.42
CA LEU A 829 35.47 7.32 27.53
C LEU A 829 35.00 5.90 27.21
N HIS A 830 34.21 5.32 28.12
CA HIS A 830 33.52 4.07 27.83
C HIS A 830 32.22 4.38 27.10
N ILE A 831 32.25 4.20 25.79
CA ILE A 831 31.12 4.49 24.90
C ILE A 831 30.37 3.20 24.57
N LYS A 832 29.06 3.30 24.39
CA LYS A 832 28.21 2.18 23.98
C LYS A 832 27.18 2.62 22.95
N ASP A 833 26.78 1.69 22.11
CA ASP A 833 25.61 1.80 21.25
C ASP A 833 24.78 0.51 21.37
N THR A 834 23.82 0.29 20.46
CA THR A 834 22.99 -0.92 20.51
C THR A 834 23.72 -2.19 20.05
N SER A 835 24.92 -2.06 19.49
CA SER A 835 25.68 -3.16 18.90
C SER A 835 26.81 -3.65 19.79
N ALA A 836 27.51 -2.74 20.49
CA ALA A 836 28.67 -3.05 21.32
C ALA A 836 28.98 -1.91 22.30
N GLU A 837 29.99 -2.15 23.14
CA GLU A 837 30.59 -1.19 24.06
C GLU A 837 32.12 -1.21 23.91
N VAL A 838 32.77 -0.05 24.03
CA VAL A 838 34.22 0.08 23.84
C VAL A 838 34.81 1.26 24.59
N ASP A 839 36.06 1.10 25.05
CA ASP A 839 36.85 2.19 25.62
C ASP A 839 37.58 2.96 24.51
N VAL A 840 37.31 4.26 24.41
CA VAL A 840 37.96 5.16 23.46
C VAL A 840 38.88 6.11 24.18
N ILE A 841 40.15 6.10 23.80
CA ILE A 841 41.20 6.91 24.43
C ILE A 841 41.09 8.36 23.96
N CYS A 842 40.99 9.28 24.92
CA CYS A 842 41.08 10.73 24.76
C CYS A 842 42.47 11.18 25.21
N HIS A 843 43.26 11.75 24.31
CA HIS A 843 44.64 12.15 24.62
C HIS A 843 45.04 13.46 23.94
N GLY A 844 45.77 14.31 24.67
CA GLY A 844 46.35 15.55 24.15
C GLY A 844 45.29 16.51 23.65
N LYS A 845 45.50 17.10 22.45
CA LYS A 845 44.61 18.11 21.86
C LYS A 845 43.15 17.66 21.72
N VAL A 846 42.93 16.39 21.43
CA VAL A 846 41.57 15.83 21.32
C VAL A 846 40.84 15.90 22.65
N ALA A 847 41.52 15.56 23.74
CA ALA A 847 40.97 15.68 25.08
C ALA A 847 40.77 17.15 25.49
N GLU A 848 41.68 18.04 25.09
CA GLU A 848 41.56 19.47 25.35
C GLU A 848 40.37 20.10 24.59
N GLY A 849 40.16 19.71 23.34
CA GLY A 849 39.00 20.12 22.53
C GLY A 849 37.69 19.62 23.14
N LEU A 850 37.65 18.37 23.59
CA LEU A 850 36.48 17.79 24.26
C LEU A 850 36.13 18.52 25.57
N LEU A 851 37.15 18.88 26.36
CA LEU A 851 36.97 19.53 27.66
C LEU A 851 36.87 21.06 27.57
N GLY A 852 37.20 21.66 26.42
CA GLY A 852 37.26 23.10 26.25
C GLY A 852 38.36 23.79 27.08
N MET A 853 39.37 23.05 27.52
CA MET A 853 40.47 23.57 28.34
C MET A 853 41.78 22.81 28.11
N SER A 854 42.92 23.47 28.36
CA SER A 854 44.24 22.84 28.32
C SER A 854 44.58 22.14 29.64
N ALA A 855 45.46 21.14 29.59
CA ALA A 855 45.86 20.41 30.81
C ALA A 855 46.61 21.28 31.83
N GLN A 856 47.29 22.35 31.40
CA GLN A 856 47.97 23.30 32.28
C GLN A 856 46.98 24.15 33.09
N GLU A 857 45.77 24.36 32.55
CA GLU A 857 44.74 25.19 33.18
C GLU A 857 44.04 24.50 34.35
N VAL A 858 44.18 23.18 34.48
CA VAL A 858 43.56 22.39 35.56
C VAL A 858 44.02 22.86 36.94
N SER A 859 45.27 23.31 37.06
CA SER A 859 45.80 23.84 38.32
C SER A 859 45.58 25.35 38.51
N THR A 860 45.22 26.09 37.46
CA THR A 860 45.22 27.56 37.48
C THR A 860 43.82 28.18 37.40
N SER A 861 42.82 27.46 36.89
CA SER A 861 41.47 27.99 36.67
C SER A 861 40.37 27.04 37.15
N VAL A 862 39.85 27.31 38.35
CA VAL A 862 38.70 26.59 38.92
C VAL A 862 37.46 26.74 38.03
N ALA A 863 37.22 27.93 37.47
CA ALA A 863 36.05 28.18 36.62
C ALA A 863 36.05 27.31 35.35
N LYS A 864 37.19 27.18 34.67
CA LYS A 864 37.34 26.29 33.51
C LYS A 864 37.21 24.82 33.90
N CYS A 865 37.72 24.43 35.06
CA CYS A 865 37.54 23.08 35.58
C CYS A 865 36.06 22.73 35.77
N THR A 866 35.28 23.64 36.37
CA THR A 866 33.83 23.44 36.54
C THR A 866 33.14 23.30 35.19
N GLN A 867 33.46 24.17 34.23
CA GLN A 867 32.91 24.10 32.87
C GLN A 867 33.22 22.75 32.19
N ALA A 868 34.47 22.30 32.25
CA ALA A 868 34.89 21.02 31.68
C ALA A 868 34.18 19.82 32.32
N LEU A 869 33.97 19.85 33.64
CA LEU A 869 33.20 18.84 34.36
C LEU A 869 31.73 18.85 33.95
N ASP A 870 31.11 20.02 33.80
CA ASP A 870 29.72 20.13 33.35
C ASP A 870 29.56 19.62 31.92
N THR A 871 30.53 19.89 31.03
CA THR A 871 30.58 19.28 29.70
C THR A 871 30.64 17.75 29.78
N LEU A 872 31.50 17.18 30.64
CA LEU A 872 31.55 15.72 30.84
C LEU A 872 30.25 15.14 31.42
N LYS A 873 29.57 15.87 32.31
CA LYS A 873 28.26 15.47 32.86
C LYS A 873 27.20 15.42 31.76
N VAL A 874 27.20 16.39 30.84
CA VAL A 874 26.29 16.39 29.68
C VAL A 874 26.56 15.20 28.77
N TYR A 875 27.83 14.86 28.53
CA TYR A 875 28.17 13.65 27.78
C TYR A 875 27.76 12.36 28.49
N SER A 876 27.89 12.32 29.82
CA SER A 876 27.64 11.11 30.63
C SER A 876 26.21 11.00 31.16
N SER A 877 25.33 11.96 30.87
CA SER A 877 23.94 11.88 31.34
C SER A 877 23.18 10.81 30.56
N SER A 878 22.41 9.99 31.28
CA SER A 878 21.71 8.87 30.67
C SER A 878 20.79 9.33 29.53
N GLY A 879 20.93 8.70 28.37
CA GLY A 879 20.20 9.06 27.16
C GLY A 879 20.82 10.20 26.33
N SER A 880 21.91 10.82 26.80
CA SER A 880 22.71 11.70 25.95
C SER A 880 23.44 10.89 24.91
N VAL A 881 23.28 11.32 23.66
CA VAL A 881 23.93 10.68 22.52
C VAL A 881 24.94 11.66 21.95
N CYS A 882 26.21 11.27 21.93
CA CYS A 882 27.29 12.04 21.32
C CYS A 882 27.71 11.45 19.98
N GLU A 883 28.02 12.34 19.05
CA GLU A 883 28.71 12.01 17.81
C GLU A 883 30.21 12.20 18.01
N GLY A 884 31.00 11.28 17.47
CA GLY A 884 32.44 11.47 17.42
C GLY A 884 33.11 10.62 16.38
N LYS A 885 34.25 11.13 15.88
CA LYS A 885 35.10 10.41 14.95
C LYS A 885 36.10 9.57 15.72
N ILE A 886 36.01 8.26 15.59
CA ILE A 886 36.94 7.33 16.24
C ILE A 886 37.87 6.70 15.20
N ARG A 887 39.13 6.53 15.59
CA ARG A 887 40.17 5.91 14.79
C ARG A 887 40.72 4.70 15.52
N SER A 888 40.64 3.55 14.85
CA SER A 888 41.32 2.35 15.30
C SER A 888 42.74 2.29 14.76
N VAL A 889 43.69 1.89 15.61
CA VAL A 889 45.11 1.73 15.29
C VAL A 889 45.62 0.45 15.95
N MET A 890 46.53 -0.27 15.29
CA MET A 890 47.21 -1.39 15.94
C MET A 890 48.35 -0.90 16.84
N GLY A 891 48.24 -1.16 18.14
CA GLY A 891 49.35 -1.07 19.09
C GLY A 891 50.24 -2.34 19.07
N LYS A 892 51.28 -2.36 19.91
CA LYS A 892 52.23 -3.47 20.01
C LYS A 892 51.57 -4.81 20.35
N ASP A 893 50.55 -4.79 21.22
CA ASP A 893 49.95 -6.02 21.75
C ASP A 893 48.45 -6.15 21.46
N LYS A 894 47.75 -5.03 21.19
CA LYS A 894 46.29 -4.99 20.96
C LYS A 894 45.87 -3.80 20.11
N ARG A 895 44.67 -3.89 19.55
CA ARG A 895 43.99 -2.78 18.86
C ARG A 895 43.62 -1.70 19.87
N LEU A 896 43.90 -0.45 19.54
CA LEU A 896 43.56 0.73 20.32
C LEU A 896 42.60 1.60 19.50
N ILE A 897 41.63 2.23 20.16
CA ILE A 897 40.70 3.16 19.54
C ILE A 897 40.87 4.53 20.20
N PHE A 898 41.02 5.56 19.38
CA PHE A 898 41.21 6.95 19.79
C PHE A 898 40.11 7.83 19.20
N PHE A 899 39.77 8.93 19.85
CA PHE A 899 39.09 10.02 19.14
C PHE A 899 40.06 10.71 18.17
N ASP A 900 39.58 11.04 16.97
CA ASP A 900 40.40 11.65 15.90
C ASP A 900 40.31 13.18 15.95
N ASP A 901 41.45 13.87 15.94
CA ASP A 901 41.62 15.34 16.10
C ASP A 901 41.13 16.16 14.88
N LYS A 902 40.48 15.50 13.92
CA LYS A 902 40.00 16.09 12.66
C LYS A 902 38.49 16.27 12.61
N THR A 903 37.87 16.51 13.76
CA THR A 903 36.52 17.03 13.88
C THR A 903 36.54 18.54 13.73
#